data_AF-A0A954L5W9-F1
#
_entry.id   AF-A0A954L5W9-F1
#
_cell.length_a   1.000
_cell.length_b   1.000
_cell.length_c   1.000
_cell.angle_alpha   90.00
_cell.angle_beta   90.00
_cell.angle_gamma   90.00
#
_symmetry.space_group_name_H-M   'P 1'
#
loop_
_entity.id
_entity.type
_entity.pdbx_description
1 polymer ?
#
loop_
_entity_poly.entity_id
_entity_poly.type
_entity_poly.pdbx_seq_one_letter_code
_entity_poly.pdbx_strand_id
1 'polypeptide(L)'
;DVVRDYGALIDVRQEGYAVDRQFPNLIYISENAHVDLRQQVVSYEHDGQVRTLPLLPGQVYMAPSGYKLRMEKHPSAPSWRLIGTGGEGIFCHKPCTVSGGGKSEISKPIVDYMQFGSVFVADYAEDMQLVDDIIHRDYSQRWTPEALRAQSYDRFPSRGILSELRSLGSVIKLLTPSEEYTEDYNAWLRSIPGHIYALVFAIKRFHDPQRGEDWRGQFNVDTVNGDLGHELKFHDRKIVGSYLRVGLSGDHGWRTFKLRQDFAASAKVQTEDDISASVVIPVRDLSGIPDEVAAQGDSLKFITNCEYRLFQRPDDAVHRGLDRQAEADMARTGVNFISNFEPLTREQVQDMRQKAIDFDAFTPPMQDLLRLFDEDPDSHYVVCSANPRRIGGVASKNPRYLQDRPDMADPFPKYLAEMGVRLWRAIPADQPVHLPVNAVLSGRRNNPPDREAGIRSLAVYGPIHYQELPELFMDFICSLTGKSPSTTGAGSEGALTKGPFNDLLPAADLNAALVSMILTGLSGFSSAAGHIGPEHRFDHDISLLVPEIWARLSAEERDPEFLIANRLLEPVPDMEWQGQQVPGRRLGYRITGRFVRRYFGRVFDNPDKVFDESILRPETQDLDAWADGVLYIMEAYKRTARQLLSDGTYDECCPPLQALLRIMADGQIDGKDERDPEIRNLFTRESLLASDWYRERLTVQQQRDIARWKGHLASLDAALAAPERFESTFLTTLQSRRQLAAEQLAAATESGYADKLIGTIGAQPL
;
A
#
# COMPACT_ATOMS: atom_id res chain seq x y z
N ASP A 1 25.68 -5.95 -21.22
CA ASP A 1 25.57 -4.87 -20.21
C ASP A 1 25.68 -5.35 -18.78
N VAL A 2 24.78 -6.22 -18.29
CA VAL A 2 24.81 -6.67 -16.87
C VAL A 2 26.19 -7.15 -16.40
N VAL A 3 26.88 -7.99 -17.19
CA VAL A 3 28.24 -8.46 -16.86
C VAL A 3 29.27 -7.33 -16.81
N ARG A 4 29.19 -6.36 -17.73
CA ARG A 4 30.09 -5.21 -17.79
C ARG A 4 29.93 -4.33 -16.55
N ASP A 5 28.68 -4.06 -16.18
CA ASP A 5 28.35 -3.05 -15.15
C ASP A 5 28.30 -3.64 -13.74
N TYR A 6 27.99 -4.94 -13.60
CA TYR A 6 27.78 -5.61 -12.30
C TYR A 6 28.62 -6.88 -12.11
N GLY A 7 29.67 -7.10 -12.92
CA GLY A 7 30.52 -8.29 -12.84
C GLY A 7 31.18 -8.52 -11.46
N ALA A 8 31.26 -7.50 -10.61
CA ALA A 8 31.74 -7.63 -9.23
C ALA A 8 30.70 -8.29 -8.28
N LEU A 9 29.41 -8.26 -8.62
CA LEU A 9 28.30 -8.77 -7.81
C LEU A 9 27.88 -10.19 -8.20
N ILE A 10 28.34 -10.67 -9.35
CA ILE A 10 27.85 -11.91 -9.97
C ILE A 10 29.00 -12.83 -10.38
N ASP A 11 28.75 -14.13 -10.36
CA ASP A 11 29.63 -15.15 -10.93
C ASP A 11 29.06 -15.61 -12.27
N VAL A 12 29.68 -15.12 -13.35
CA VAL A 12 29.33 -15.46 -14.73
C VAL A 12 29.74 -16.90 -15.04
N ARG A 13 28.83 -17.65 -15.64
CA ARG A 13 29.02 -19.04 -16.04
C ARG A 13 29.31 -19.12 -17.54
N GLN A 14 30.05 -20.16 -17.95
CA GLN A 14 30.44 -20.33 -19.35
C GLN A 14 29.23 -20.56 -20.27
N GLU A 15 28.12 -21.01 -19.70
CA GLU A 15 26.88 -21.29 -20.39
C GLU A 15 26.06 -20.02 -20.70
N GLY A 16 26.48 -18.83 -20.25
CA GLY A 16 25.87 -17.55 -20.62
C GLY A 16 24.87 -16.98 -19.61
N TYR A 17 24.78 -17.57 -18.42
CA TYR A 17 24.02 -17.05 -17.27
C TYR A 17 24.96 -16.63 -16.14
N ALA A 18 24.44 -15.98 -15.10
CA ALA A 18 25.23 -15.67 -13.91
C ALA A 18 24.49 -16.01 -12.63
N VAL A 19 25.23 -16.21 -11.54
CA VAL A 19 24.69 -16.44 -10.19
C VAL A 19 25.11 -15.30 -9.30
N ASP A 20 24.21 -14.81 -8.46
CA ASP A 20 24.54 -13.75 -7.51
C ASP A 20 25.53 -14.25 -6.45
N ARG A 21 26.54 -13.43 -6.11
CA ARG A 21 27.58 -13.80 -5.14
C ARG A 21 27.08 -13.80 -3.70
N GLN A 22 26.12 -12.94 -3.38
CA GLN A 22 25.59 -12.83 -2.02
C GLN A 22 24.48 -13.85 -1.78
N PHE A 23 23.62 -14.06 -2.79
CA PHE A 23 22.47 -14.95 -2.71
C PHE A 23 22.46 -15.95 -3.87
N PRO A 24 23.07 -17.15 -3.71
CA PRO A 24 23.18 -18.13 -4.80
C PRO A 24 21.85 -18.62 -5.38
N ASN A 25 20.74 -18.33 -4.71
CA ASN A 25 19.38 -18.59 -5.19
C ASN A 25 18.84 -17.52 -6.17
N LEU A 26 19.61 -16.46 -6.46
CA LEU A 26 19.33 -15.48 -7.49
C LEU A 26 20.20 -15.76 -8.73
N ILE A 27 19.53 -16.03 -9.85
CA ILE A 27 20.14 -16.41 -11.13
C ILE A 27 19.82 -15.32 -12.15
N TYR A 28 20.84 -14.73 -12.76
CA TYR A 28 20.67 -13.76 -13.85
C TYR A 28 20.61 -14.50 -15.19
N ILE A 29 19.53 -14.29 -15.94
CA ILE A 29 19.26 -14.95 -17.22
C ILE A 29 19.35 -13.95 -18.37
N SER A 30 19.51 -14.45 -19.59
CA SER A 30 19.56 -13.63 -20.81
C SER A 30 18.20 -12.95 -21.11
N GLU A 31 18.22 -11.83 -21.82
CA GLU A 31 17.01 -11.08 -22.22
C GLU A 31 16.07 -11.90 -23.13
N ASN A 32 16.63 -12.83 -23.91
CA ASN A 32 15.92 -13.71 -24.82
C ASN A 32 15.48 -15.03 -24.16
N ALA A 33 15.56 -15.12 -22.82
CA ALA A 33 15.21 -16.34 -22.12
C ALA A 33 13.71 -16.65 -22.18
N HIS A 34 13.40 -17.92 -22.42
CA HIS A 34 12.06 -18.49 -22.38
C HIS A 34 11.93 -19.43 -21.19
N VAL A 35 10.88 -19.25 -20.38
CA VAL A 35 10.65 -20.09 -19.19
C VAL A 35 9.45 -20.97 -19.43
N ASP A 36 9.70 -22.28 -19.53
CA ASP A 36 8.66 -23.31 -19.69
C ASP A 36 8.44 -24.05 -18.37
N LEU A 37 7.26 -23.85 -17.78
CA LEU A 37 6.86 -24.50 -16.54
C LEU A 37 6.55 -26.00 -16.70
N ARG A 38 6.07 -26.43 -17.87
CA ARG A 38 5.71 -27.83 -18.14
C ARG A 38 6.97 -28.67 -18.28
N GLN A 39 7.96 -28.15 -18.99
CA GLN A 39 9.27 -28.78 -19.13
C GLN A 39 10.19 -28.52 -17.93
N GLN A 40 9.87 -27.52 -17.11
CA GLN A 40 10.69 -27.05 -15.99
C GLN A 40 12.09 -26.61 -16.45
N VAL A 41 12.12 -25.81 -17.52
CA VAL A 41 13.36 -25.34 -18.15
C VAL A 41 13.30 -23.84 -18.42
N VAL A 42 14.42 -23.17 -18.19
CA VAL A 42 14.72 -21.84 -18.73
C VAL A 42 15.65 -22.04 -19.93
N SER A 43 15.21 -21.74 -21.13
CA SER A 43 16.01 -21.84 -22.35
C SER A 43 16.39 -20.45 -22.88
N TYR A 44 17.58 -20.31 -23.44
CA TYR A 44 18.06 -19.05 -24.03
C TYR A 44 19.12 -19.34 -25.08
N GLU A 45 19.33 -18.41 -26.01
CA GLU A 45 20.40 -18.52 -27.00
C GLU A 45 21.70 -17.89 -26.45
N HIS A 46 22.79 -18.64 -26.54
CA HIS A 46 24.13 -18.18 -26.20
C HIS A 46 25.15 -18.79 -27.19
N ASP A 47 25.99 -17.96 -27.80
CA ASP A 47 26.96 -18.36 -28.84
C ASP A 47 26.35 -19.17 -30.00
N GLY A 48 25.15 -18.78 -30.44
CA GLY A 48 24.41 -19.43 -31.53
C GLY A 48 23.88 -20.84 -31.17
N GLN A 49 23.93 -21.23 -29.90
CA GLN A 49 23.38 -22.48 -29.39
C GLN A 49 22.29 -22.21 -28.35
N VAL A 50 21.23 -23.02 -28.38
CA VAL A 50 20.21 -23.00 -27.32
C VAL A 50 20.80 -23.69 -26.10
N ARG A 51 20.93 -22.94 -25.01
CA ARG A 51 21.30 -23.41 -23.67
C ARG A 51 20.05 -23.55 -22.81
N THR A 52 20.14 -24.37 -21.78
CA THR A 52 19.03 -24.64 -20.86
C THR A 52 19.52 -24.66 -19.41
N LEU A 53 18.65 -24.20 -18.51
CA LEU A 53 18.79 -24.30 -17.06
C LEU A 53 17.53 -24.95 -16.48
N PRO A 54 17.66 -25.74 -15.41
CA PRO A 54 16.48 -26.25 -14.72
C PRO A 54 15.72 -25.11 -14.04
N LEU A 55 14.39 -25.11 -14.15
CA LEU A 55 13.49 -24.23 -13.40
C LEU A 55 13.16 -24.87 -12.06
N LEU A 56 13.82 -24.42 -11.00
CA LEU A 56 13.72 -25.01 -9.66
C LEU A 56 12.91 -24.16 -8.65
N PRO A 57 12.16 -24.78 -7.71
CA PRO A 57 11.58 -24.07 -6.57
C PRO A 57 12.66 -23.41 -5.71
N GLY A 58 12.33 -22.26 -5.10
CA GLY A 58 13.26 -21.51 -4.23
C GLY A 58 14.32 -20.68 -4.96
N GLN A 59 14.44 -20.84 -6.29
CA GLN A 59 15.28 -20.02 -7.15
C GLN A 59 14.49 -18.84 -7.73
N VAL A 60 15.16 -17.71 -7.93
CA VAL A 60 14.62 -16.54 -8.63
C VAL A 60 15.49 -16.25 -9.85
N TYR A 61 14.85 -16.12 -11.01
CA TYR A 61 15.50 -15.83 -12.27
C TYR A 61 15.25 -14.38 -12.65
N MET A 62 16.30 -13.56 -12.71
CA MET A 62 16.20 -12.13 -12.99
C MET A 62 16.71 -11.83 -14.40
N ALA A 63 15.85 -11.24 -15.23
CA ALA A 63 16.22 -10.75 -16.55
C ALA A 63 17.00 -9.42 -16.45
N PRO A 64 17.68 -8.98 -17.52
CA PRO A 64 18.47 -7.75 -17.51
C PRO A 64 17.67 -6.47 -17.21
N SER A 65 16.34 -6.49 -17.40
CA SER A 65 15.43 -5.41 -17.00
C SER A 65 15.12 -5.36 -15.50
N GLY A 66 15.69 -6.26 -14.71
CA GLY A 66 15.33 -6.43 -13.29
C GLY A 66 14.02 -7.19 -13.07
N TYR A 67 13.33 -7.62 -14.14
CA TYR A 67 12.14 -8.45 -14.04
C TYR A 67 12.49 -9.82 -13.46
N LYS A 68 11.73 -10.25 -12.45
CA LYS A 68 11.99 -11.46 -11.66
C LYS A 68 10.95 -12.53 -11.96
N LEU A 69 11.40 -13.77 -12.15
CA LEU A 69 10.57 -14.95 -12.35
C LEU A 69 10.86 -15.97 -11.27
N ARG A 70 9.82 -16.56 -10.68
CA ARG A 70 9.95 -17.73 -9.79
C ARG A 70 8.87 -18.75 -10.06
N MET A 71 9.18 -20.01 -9.79
CA MET A 71 8.20 -21.09 -9.78
C MET A 71 7.59 -21.23 -8.39
N GLU A 72 6.27 -21.22 -8.29
CA GLU A 72 5.54 -21.25 -7.02
C GLU A 72 4.40 -22.29 -7.06
N LYS A 73 4.25 -23.06 -5.99
CA LYS A 73 3.13 -24.00 -5.85
C LYS A 73 1.87 -23.22 -5.51
N HIS A 74 0.76 -23.50 -6.20
CA HIS A 74 -0.51 -22.87 -5.90
C HIS A 74 -0.96 -23.29 -4.48
N PRO A 75 -1.40 -22.36 -3.61
CA PRO A 75 -1.70 -22.67 -2.21
C PRO A 75 -2.77 -23.76 -2.02
N SER A 76 -3.76 -23.81 -2.90
CA SER A 76 -4.91 -24.73 -2.77
C SER A 76 -5.22 -25.55 -4.03
N ALA A 77 -4.30 -25.59 -4.99
CA ALA A 77 -4.48 -26.37 -6.21
C ALA A 77 -3.26 -27.27 -6.43
N PRO A 78 -3.42 -28.48 -7.00
CA PRO A 78 -2.30 -29.38 -7.28
C PRO A 78 -1.53 -28.94 -8.53
N SER A 79 -1.17 -27.66 -8.62
CA SER A 79 -0.41 -27.08 -9.73
C SER A 79 0.65 -26.12 -9.28
N TRP A 80 1.65 -25.98 -10.14
CA TRP A 80 2.64 -24.93 -10.06
C TRP A 80 2.28 -23.80 -11.02
N ARG A 81 2.83 -22.61 -10.77
CA ARG A 81 2.69 -21.41 -11.60
C ARG A 81 4.01 -20.65 -11.65
N LEU A 82 4.17 -19.84 -12.70
CA LEU A 82 5.21 -18.81 -12.74
C LEU A 82 4.66 -17.54 -12.10
N ILE A 83 5.44 -16.93 -11.23
CA ILE A 83 5.19 -15.59 -10.68
C ILE A 83 6.22 -14.65 -11.27
N GLY A 84 5.72 -13.63 -11.96
CA GLY A 84 6.51 -12.51 -12.46
C GLY A 84 6.42 -11.30 -11.53
N THR A 85 7.53 -10.60 -11.33
CA THR A 85 7.58 -9.37 -10.54
C THR A 85 8.40 -8.33 -11.28
N GLY A 86 7.86 -7.11 -11.42
CA GLY A 86 8.53 -6.00 -12.11
C GLY A 86 9.90 -5.63 -11.51
N GLY A 87 10.72 -4.93 -12.31
CA GLY A 87 12.04 -4.44 -11.88
C GLY A 87 11.93 -3.49 -10.69
N GLU A 88 11.07 -2.48 -10.83
CA GLU A 88 10.82 -1.44 -9.84
C GLU A 88 9.39 -1.52 -9.28
N GLY A 89 9.27 -1.31 -7.97
CA GLY A 89 8.01 -1.23 -7.24
C GLY A 89 7.68 0.20 -6.80
N ILE A 90 6.58 0.36 -6.09
CA ILE A 90 6.09 1.65 -5.59
C ILE A 90 6.21 1.71 -4.07
N PHE A 91 6.88 2.74 -3.55
CA PHE A 91 6.89 3.04 -2.13
C PHE A 91 5.60 3.79 -1.74
N CYS A 92 4.68 3.07 -1.11
CA CYS A 92 3.49 3.63 -0.50
C CYS A 92 3.73 3.95 1.00
N HIS A 93 3.59 5.22 1.36
CA HIS A 93 3.75 5.75 2.72
C HIS A 93 2.36 6.02 3.34
N LYS A 94 2.11 5.57 4.58
CA LYS A 94 0.81 5.72 5.28
C LYS A 94 0.94 6.52 6.58
N PRO A 95 1.11 7.86 6.51
CA PRO A 95 1.26 8.70 7.69
C PRO A 95 -0.10 9.06 8.32
N CYS A 96 -0.06 9.81 9.42
CA CYS A 96 -1.21 10.50 10.02
C CYS A 96 -2.46 9.61 10.17
N THR A 97 -2.27 8.34 10.48
CA THR A 97 -3.33 7.33 10.46
C THR A 97 -3.70 6.97 11.87
N VAL A 98 -4.91 7.38 12.28
CA VAL A 98 -5.42 7.13 13.64
C VAL A 98 -5.47 5.64 13.97
N SER A 99 -5.49 5.29 15.25
CA SER A 99 -5.61 3.90 15.68
C SER A 99 -6.83 3.20 15.06
N GLY A 100 -6.56 2.15 14.28
CA GLY A 100 -7.56 1.37 13.53
C GLY A 100 -7.94 1.98 12.18
N GLY A 101 -7.20 2.97 11.69
CA GLY A 101 -7.19 3.38 10.27
C GLY A 101 -6.32 2.48 9.38
N GLY A 102 -5.73 1.43 9.96
CA GLY A 102 -5.00 0.39 9.23
C GLY A 102 -3.61 0.81 8.76
N LYS A 103 -2.79 1.41 9.63
CA LYS A 103 -1.41 1.82 9.30
C LYS A 103 -0.56 0.63 8.83
N SER A 104 -0.39 -0.38 9.67
CA SER A 104 0.43 -1.57 9.39
C SER A 104 -0.16 -2.49 8.30
N GLU A 105 -1.45 -2.31 7.96
CA GLU A 105 -2.10 -3.07 6.87
C GLU A 105 -1.44 -2.79 5.50
N ILE A 106 -0.77 -1.66 5.34
CA ILE A 106 -0.06 -1.32 4.10
C ILE A 106 1.02 -2.36 3.75
N SER A 107 1.75 -2.86 4.75
CA SER A 107 2.83 -3.83 4.60
C SER A 107 2.39 -5.28 4.81
N LYS A 108 1.20 -5.53 5.35
CA LYS A 108 0.70 -6.91 5.52
C LYS A 108 0.48 -7.63 4.18
N PRO A 109 0.75 -8.93 4.13
CA PRO A 109 0.53 -9.74 2.94
C PRO A 109 -0.97 -9.97 2.70
N ILE A 110 -1.49 -9.52 1.55
CA ILE A 110 -2.90 -9.74 1.21
C ILE A 110 -3.22 -11.22 0.92
N VAL A 111 -2.20 -12.05 0.66
CA VAL A 111 -2.38 -13.47 0.33
C VAL A 111 -3.00 -14.27 1.48
N ASP A 112 -2.79 -13.88 2.72
CA ASP A 112 -3.38 -14.54 3.90
C ASP A 112 -4.90 -14.30 3.99
N TYR A 113 -5.41 -13.29 3.28
CA TYR A 113 -6.83 -12.94 3.19
C TYR A 113 -7.47 -13.44 1.87
N MET A 114 -6.69 -14.07 0.98
CA MET A 114 -7.19 -14.66 -0.25
C MET A 114 -7.83 -16.02 0.01
N GLN A 115 -8.98 -16.25 -0.62
CA GLN A 115 -9.69 -17.52 -0.61
C GLN A 115 -9.50 -18.23 -1.93
N PHE A 116 -9.40 -19.55 -1.88
CA PHE A 116 -9.26 -20.37 -3.08
C PHE A 116 -10.41 -21.36 -3.13
N GLY A 117 -11.17 -21.35 -4.23
CA GLY A 117 -12.40 -22.11 -4.35
C GLY A 117 -12.74 -22.44 -5.79
N SER A 118 -13.86 -23.12 -6.00
CA SER A 118 -14.36 -23.51 -7.31
C SER A 118 -14.70 -22.29 -8.17
N VAL A 119 -14.60 -22.43 -9.49
CA VAL A 119 -15.30 -21.53 -10.43
C VAL A 119 -16.67 -22.14 -10.69
N PHE A 120 -17.73 -21.36 -10.48
CA PHE A 120 -19.09 -21.89 -10.47
C PHE A 120 -19.81 -21.70 -11.81
N VAL A 121 -20.62 -22.69 -12.18
CA VAL A 121 -21.67 -22.61 -13.21
C VAL A 121 -23.04 -22.76 -12.55
N ALA A 122 -24.03 -22.01 -13.02
CA ALA A 122 -25.41 -22.10 -12.56
C ALA A 122 -26.10 -23.29 -13.25
N ASP A 123 -26.18 -23.25 -14.58
CA ASP A 123 -26.59 -24.36 -15.44
C ASP A 123 -25.51 -24.54 -16.51
N TYR A 124 -24.87 -25.70 -16.55
CA TYR A 124 -23.73 -25.91 -17.44
C TYR A 124 -24.09 -25.74 -18.92
N ALA A 125 -25.26 -26.22 -19.36
CA ALA A 125 -25.63 -26.17 -20.76
C ALA A 125 -25.97 -24.74 -21.19
N GLU A 126 -26.77 -24.04 -20.40
CA GLU A 126 -27.15 -22.64 -20.64
C GLU A 126 -25.96 -21.70 -20.51
N ASP A 127 -25.15 -21.84 -19.46
CA ASP A 127 -23.97 -21.00 -19.24
C ASP A 127 -22.95 -21.17 -20.37
N MET A 128 -22.66 -22.42 -20.79
CA MET A 128 -21.73 -22.64 -21.92
C MET A 128 -22.28 -22.11 -23.24
N GLN A 129 -23.61 -22.04 -23.41
CA GLN A 129 -24.19 -21.37 -24.58
C GLN A 129 -24.00 -19.86 -24.53
N LEU A 130 -24.25 -19.22 -23.38
CA LEU A 130 -23.99 -17.79 -23.21
C LEU A 130 -22.52 -17.43 -23.43
N VAL A 131 -21.61 -18.27 -22.94
CA VAL A 131 -20.17 -18.13 -23.18
C VAL A 131 -19.85 -18.24 -24.67
N ASP A 132 -20.44 -19.20 -25.38
CA ASP A 132 -20.24 -19.39 -26.82
C ASP A 132 -20.70 -18.15 -27.62
N ASP A 133 -21.88 -17.62 -27.29
CA ASP A 133 -22.42 -16.40 -27.89
C ASP A 133 -21.48 -15.19 -27.65
N ILE A 134 -20.87 -15.10 -26.47
CA ILE A 134 -19.88 -14.05 -26.15
C ILE A 134 -18.59 -14.26 -26.94
N ILE A 135 -18.05 -15.48 -27.00
CA ILE A 135 -16.78 -15.78 -27.69
C ILE A 135 -16.87 -15.45 -29.18
N HIS A 136 -18.00 -15.77 -29.82
CA HIS A 136 -18.22 -15.60 -31.26
C HIS A 136 -18.85 -14.27 -31.66
N ARG A 137 -19.18 -13.39 -30.72
CA ARG A 137 -19.76 -12.07 -31.01
C ARG A 137 -18.80 -11.18 -31.82
N ASP A 138 -19.35 -10.43 -32.77
CA ASP A 138 -18.61 -9.33 -33.40
C ASP A 138 -18.61 -8.08 -32.49
N TYR A 139 -17.41 -7.67 -32.10
CA TYR A 139 -17.16 -6.52 -31.24
C TYR A 139 -16.85 -5.23 -32.01
N SER A 140 -16.76 -5.27 -33.33
CA SER A 140 -16.36 -4.11 -34.15
C SER A 140 -17.28 -2.90 -33.96
N GLN A 141 -18.57 -3.14 -33.75
CA GLN A 141 -19.65 -2.14 -33.68
C GLN A 141 -19.91 -1.56 -32.28
N ARG A 142 -19.11 -1.91 -31.28
CA ARG A 142 -19.38 -1.51 -29.88
C ARG A 142 -19.19 -0.02 -29.60
N TRP A 143 -18.48 0.71 -30.45
CA TRP A 143 -18.02 2.06 -30.16
C TRP A 143 -19.09 3.12 -30.39
N THR A 144 -19.08 4.18 -29.59
CA THR A 144 -19.81 5.41 -29.92
C THR A 144 -19.29 6.00 -31.24
N PRO A 145 -20.08 6.83 -31.96
CA PRO A 145 -19.62 7.46 -33.21
C PRO A 145 -18.33 8.28 -33.06
N GLU A 146 -18.10 8.85 -31.87
CA GLU A 146 -16.86 9.56 -31.56
C GLU A 146 -15.69 8.59 -31.36
N ALA A 147 -15.83 7.58 -30.51
CA ALA A 147 -14.78 6.60 -30.26
C ALA A 147 -14.44 5.77 -31.51
N LEU A 148 -15.42 5.50 -32.37
CA LEU A 148 -15.24 4.74 -33.62
C LEU A 148 -14.29 5.46 -34.59
N ARG A 149 -14.31 6.80 -34.64
CA ARG A 149 -13.42 7.60 -35.49
C ARG A 149 -11.94 7.49 -35.10
N ALA A 150 -11.66 7.15 -33.85
CA ALA A 150 -10.31 6.89 -33.36
C ALA A 150 -9.83 5.46 -33.66
N GLN A 151 -10.69 4.59 -34.20
CA GLN A 151 -10.34 3.21 -34.55
C GLN A 151 -9.87 3.11 -36.00
N SER A 152 -8.93 2.22 -36.27
CA SER A 152 -8.45 1.93 -37.63
C SER A 152 -8.66 0.46 -37.95
N TYR A 153 -9.92 0.03 -38.07
CA TYR A 153 -10.25 -1.39 -38.31
C TYR A 153 -9.73 -1.91 -39.65
N ASP A 154 -9.56 -1.02 -40.63
CA ASP A 154 -8.96 -1.31 -41.94
C ASP A 154 -7.46 -1.69 -41.83
N ARG A 155 -6.78 -1.20 -40.78
CA ARG A 155 -5.37 -1.56 -40.48
C ARG A 155 -5.25 -2.63 -39.39
N PHE A 156 -6.18 -2.62 -38.42
CA PHE A 156 -6.17 -3.49 -37.26
C PHE A 156 -7.57 -4.07 -37.04
N PRO A 157 -7.92 -5.19 -37.70
CA PRO A 157 -9.21 -5.84 -37.53
C PRO A 157 -9.51 -6.17 -36.06
N SER A 158 -10.80 -6.16 -35.70
CA SER A 158 -11.23 -6.59 -34.37
C SER A 158 -10.83 -8.05 -34.13
N ARG A 159 -10.06 -8.30 -33.08
CA ARG A 159 -9.57 -9.64 -32.72
C ARG A 159 -10.67 -10.44 -32.01
N GLY A 160 -10.89 -11.70 -32.37
CA GLY A 160 -11.77 -12.60 -31.60
C GLY A 160 -11.28 -12.80 -30.16
N ILE A 161 -12.16 -13.23 -29.24
CA ILE A 161 -11.81 -13.40 -27.82
C ILE A 161 -10.65 -14.40 -27.66
N LEU A 162 -10.72 -15.56 -28.32
CA LEU A 162 -9.73 -16.64 -28.16
C LEU A 162 -8.41 -16.42 -28.93
N SER A 163 -8.30 -15.39 -29.78
CA SER A 163 -7.09 -15.07 -30.54
C SER A 163 -5.84 -14.95 -29.66
N GLU A 164 -4.71 -15.57 -30.07
CA GLU A 164 -3.39 -15.43 -29.42
C GLU A 164 -2.94 -13.97 -29.31
N LEU A 165 -3.31 -13.16 -30.29
CA LEU A 165 -2.99 -11.74 -30.31
C LEU A 165 -3.86 -10.94 -29.35
N ARG A 166 -4.80 -11.55 -28.63
CA ARG A 166 -5.70 -10.88 -27.67
C ARG A 166 -5.39 -11.35 -26.26
N SER A 167 -4.87 -10.45 -25.41
CA SER A 167 -4.54 -10.77 -24.01
C SER A 167 -5.80 -10.89 -23.15
N LEU A 168 -5.71 -11.64 -22.04
CA LEU A 168 -6.79 -11.76 -21.06
C LEU A 168 -7.28 -10.39 -20.55
N GLY A 169 -6.35 -9.49 -20.20
CA GLY A 169 -6.69 -8.14 -19.76
C GLY A 169 -7.49 -7.34 -20.82
N SER A 170 -7.21 -7.54 -22.11
CA SER A 170 -7.97 -6.90 -23.18
C SER A 170 -9.37 -7.49 -23.37
N VAL A 171 -9.60 -8.75 -22.98
CA VAL A 171 -10.93 -9.38 -22.93
C VAL A 171 -11.71 -8.85 -21.74
N ILE A 172 -11.09 -8.66 -20.58
CA ILE A 172 -11.72 -8.01 -19.42
C ILE A 172 -12.17 -6.59 -19.79
N LYS A 173 -11.30 -5.78 -20.41
CA LYS A 173 -11.65 -4.43 -20.88
C LYS A 173 -12.81 -4.44 -21.90
N LEU A 174 -12.86 -5.44 -22.78
CA LEU A 174 -13.93 -5.59 -23.77
C LEU A 174 -15.29 -5.81 -23.12
N LEU A 175 -15.29 -6.60 -22.05
CA LEU A 175 -16.47 -7.08 -21.35
C LEU A 175 -16.81 -6.25 -20.11
N THR A 176 -16.23 -5.05 -19.98
CA THR A 176 -16.53 -4.10 -18.91
C THR A 176 -17.23 -2.87 -19.50
N PRO A 177 -18.40 -2.44 -18.99
CA PRO A 177 -19.11 -1.27 -19.50
C PRO A 177 -18.23 -0.02 -19.60
N SER A 178 -18.37 0.75 -20.68
CA SER A 178 -17.56 1.94 -20.96
C SER A 178 -18.39 3.04 -21.61
N GLU A 179 -18.11 4.31 -21.30
CA GLU A 179 -18.71 5.46 -21.99
C GLU A 179 -18.25 5.58 -23.45
N GLU A 180 -17.14 4.93 -23.81
CA GLU A 180 -16.71 4.81 -25.21
C GLU A 180 -17.57 3.81 -25.99
N TYR A 181 -18.41 3.02 -25.30
CA TYR A 181 -19.29 2.06 -25.93
C TYR A 181 -20.71 2.61 -26.13
N THR A 182 -21.42 2.07 -27.12
CA THR A 182 -22.83 2.38 -27.33
C THR A 182 -23.67 1.95 -26.12
N GLU A 183 -24.77 2.66 -25.87
CA GLU A 183 -25.65 2.31 -24.75
C GLU A 183 -26.26 0.91 -24.91
N ASP A 184 -26.56 0.49 -26.14
CA ASP A 184 -27.01 -0.87 -26.44
C ASP A 184 -25.97 -1.93 -26.04
N TYR A 185 -24.68 -1.68 -26.31
CA TYR A 185 -23.61 -2.59 -25.93
C TYR A 185 -23.42 -2.62 -24.40
N ASN A 186 -23.48 -1.47 -23.74
CA ASN A 186 -23.43 -1.41 -22.27
C ASN A 186 -24.65 -2.07 -21.61
N ALA A 187 -25.84 -1.93 -22.19
CA ALA A 187 -27.05 -2.62 -21.73
C ALA A 187 -26.90 -4.14 -21.87
N TRP A 188 -26.36 -4.62 -23.00
CA TRP A 188 -26.02 -6.03 -23.18
C TRP A 188 -25.01 -6.52 -22.14
N LEU A 189 -23.90 -5.79 -21.92
CA LEU A 189 -22.93 -6.15 -20.86
C LEU A 189 -23.59 -6.22 -19.48
N ARG A 190 -24.47 -5.28 -19.15
CA ARG A 190 -25.21 -5.30 -17.87
C ARG A 190 -26.20 -6.46 -17.75
N SER A 191 -26.68 -7.03 -18.86
CA SER A 191 -27.54 -8.22 -18.84
C SER A 191 -26.79 -9.53 -18.64
N ILE A 192 -25.46 -9.57 -18.85
CA ILE A 192 -24.67 -10.79 -18.67
C ILE A 192 -24.54 -11.09 -17.17
N PRO A 193 -24.93 -12.30 -16.71
CA PRO A 193 -24.75 -12.69 -15.33
C PRO A 193 -23.26 -12.68 -14.91
N GLY A 194 -22.99 -12.27 -13.67
CA GLY A 194 -21.62 -12.05 -13.20
C GLY A 194 -20.71 -13.29 -13.27
N HIS A 195 -21.26 -14.49 -13.08
CA HIS A 195 -20.49 -15.74 -13.14
C HIS A 195 -20.04 -16.07 -14.56
N ILE A 196 -20.78 -15.68 -15.60
CA ILE A 196 -20.42 -15.92 -17.01
C ILE A 196 -19.09 -15.26 -17.37
N TYR A 197 -18.81 -14.05 -16.86
CA TYR A 197 -17.53 -13.39 -17.07
C TYR A 197 -16.35 -14.24 -16.55
N ALA A 198 -16.49 -14.83 -15.36
CA ALA A 198 -15.48 -15.71 -14.79
C ALA A 198 -15.22 -16.94 -15.68
N LEU A 199 -16.26 -17.49 -16.32
CA LEU A 199 -16.15 -18.60 -17.27
C LEU A 199 -15.40 -18.17 -18.53
N VAL A 200 -15.79 -17.06 -19.16
CA VAL A 200 -15.12 -16.53 -20.37
C VAL A 200 -13.62 -16.30 -20.09
N PHE A 201 -13.28 -15.72 -18.95
CA PHE A 201 -11.89 -15.45 -18.57
C PHE A 201 -11.11 -16.73 -18.25
N ALA A 202 -11.74 -17.71 -17.61
CA ALA A 202 -11.13 -19.03 -17.39
C ALA A 202 -10.86 -19.72 -18.74
N ILE A 203 -11.84 -19.75 -19.63
CA ILE A 203 -11.70 -20.37 -20.96
C ILE A 203 -10.60 -19.67 -21.76
N LYS A 204 -10.60 -18.34 -21.79
CA LYS A 204 -9.54 -17.57 -22.47
C LYS A 204 -8.13 -17.92 -21.95
N ARG A 205 -7.99 -18.18 -20.65
CA ARG A 205 -6.70 -18.53 -20.05
C ARG A 205 -6.23 -19.94 -20.40
N PHE A 206 -7.14 -20.91 -20.39
CA PHE A 206 -6.80 -22.32 -20.56
C PHE A 206 -6.85 -22.77 -22.03
N HIS A 207 -7.47 -21.97 -22.91
CA HIS A 207 -7.50 -22.25 -24.34
C HIS A 207 -6.09 -22.36 -24.90
N ASP A 208 -5.81 -23.51 -25.53
CA ASP A 208 -4.59 -23.79 -26.27
C ASP A 208 -4.93 -23.73 -27.77
N PRO A 209 -4.52 -22.67 -28.48
CA PRO A 209 -4.84 -22.47 -29.89
C PRO A 209 -4.28 -23.58 -30.79
N GLN A 210 -3.22 -24.27 -30.36
CA GLN A 210 -2.63 -25.40 -31.09
C GLN A 210 -3.50 -26.65 -31.03
N ARG A 211 -4.46 -26.72 -30.10
CA ARG A 211 -5.37 -27.86 -29.91
C ARG A 211 -6.71 -27.71 -30.66
N GLY A 212 -6.87 -26.67 -31.47
CA GLY A 212 -8.04 -26.44 -32.33
C GLY A 212 -9.12 -25.57 -31.70
N GLU A 213 -10.19 -25.31 -32.48
CA GLU A 213 -11.27 -24.36 -32.12
C GLU A 213 -12.30 -24.92 -31.14
N ASP A 214 -12.33 -26.25 -30.88
CA ASP A 214 -13.23 -26.87 -29.91
C ASP A 214 -12.73 -26.65 -28.47
N TRP A 215 -12.91 -25.44 -27.99
CA TRP A 215 -12.68 -25.11 -26.59
C TRP A 215 -13.73 -25.78 -25.68
N ARG A 216 -14.96 -25.98 -26.18
CA ARG A 216 -16.10 -26.45 -25.37
C ARG A 216 -15.90 -27.89 -24.88
N GLY A 217 -15.33 -28.77 -25.70
CA GLY A 217 -14.98 -30.14 -25.31
C GLY A 217 -13.91 -30.25 -24.21
N GLN A 218 -13.23 -29.15 -23.87
CA GLN A 218 -12.18 -29.13 -22.85
C GLN A 218 -12.70 -28.79 -21.45
N PHE A 219 -13.93 -28.30 -21.35
CA PHE A 219 -14.56 -27.96 -20.08
C PHE A 219 -15.73 -28.92 -19.81
N ASN A 220 -15.98 -29.18 -18.53
CA ASN A 220 -17.12 -29.98 -18.09
C ASN A 220 -17.44 -29.69 -16.61
N VAL A 221 -18.46 -30.38 -16.11
CA VAL A 221 -18.79 -30.50 -14.68
C VAL A 221 -19.00 -31.97 -14.35
N ASP A 222 -18.83 -32.34 -13.08
CA ASP A 222 -19.16 -33.69 -12.61
C ASP A 222 -20.67 -33.95 -12.64
N THR A 223 -21.06 -35.21 -12.81
CA THR A 223 -22.40 -35.65 -12.44
C THR A 223 -22.38 -36.04 -10.95
N VAL A 224 -23.10 -35.28 -10.12
CA VAL A 224 -23.20 -35.50 -8.67
C VAL A 224 -24.62 -36.00 -8.37
N ASN A 225 -24.72 -37.23 -7.87
CA ASN A 225 -26.00 -37.89 -7.54
C ASN A 225 -27.02 -37.97 -8.71
N GLY A 226 -26.53 -37.93 -9.96
CA GLY A 226 -27.37 -38.00 -11.15
C GLY A 226 -27.64 -36.65 -11.82
N ASP A 227 -27.32 -35.54 -11.16
CA ASP A 227 -27.46 -34.19 -11.69
C ASP A 227 -26.11 -33.59 -12.07
N LEU A 228 -26.08 -32.66 -13.02
CA LEU A 228 -24.86 -31.91 -13.34
C LEU A 228 -24.49 -31.02 -12.16
N GLY A 229 -23.22 -31.08 -11.76
CA GLY A 229 -22.65 -30.26 -10.71
C GLY A 229 -22.39 -28.83 -11.15
N HIS A 230 -22.00 -28.01 -10.19
CA HIS A 230 -21.84 -26.56 -10.38
C HIS A 230 -20.37 -26.11 -10.44
N GLU A 231 -19.41 -27.04 -10.44
CA GLU A 231 -17.98 -26.71 -10.38
C GLU A 231 -17.32 -26.94 -11.73
N LEU A 232 -16.86 -25.86 -12.37
CA LEU A 232 -16.20 -25.93 -13.66
C LEU A 232 -14.87 -26.69 -13.57
N LYS A 233 -14.71 -27.66 -14.48
CA LYS A 233 -13.47 -28.40 -14.69
C LYS A 233 -12.85 -28.08 -16.05
N PHE A 234 -11.53 -28.23 -16.10
CA PHE A 234 -10.77 -28.32 -17.34
C PHE A 234 -10.24 -29.74 -17.47
N HIS A 235 -10.73 -30.48 -18.46
CA HIS A 235 -10.63 -31.95 -18.53
C HIS A 235 -11.10 -32.58 -17.20
N ASP A 236 -10.29 -33.43 -16.56
CA ASP A 236 -10.64 -34.09 -15.30
C ASP A 236 -10.31 -33.24 -14.06
N ARG A 237 -9.77 -32.03 -14.26
CA ARG A 237 -9.23 -31.21 -13.19
C ARG A 237 -10.16 -30.07 -12.81
N LYS A 238 -10.47 -29.98 -11.51
CA LYS A 238 -11.15 -28.83 -10.91
C LYS A 238 -10.36 -27.53 -11.11
N ILE A 239 -11.02 -26.51 -11.64
CA ILE A 239 -10.45 -25.17 -11.75
C ILE A 239 -10.60 -24.47 -10.40
N VAL A 240 -9.50 -23.91 -9.91
CA VAL A 240 -9.46 -23.16 -8.65
C VAL A 240 -9.36 -21.67 -8.98
N GLY A 241 -10.39 -20.92 -8.62
CA GLY A 241 -10.38 -19.46 -8.62
C GLY A 241 -9.74 -18.90 -7.35
N SER A 242 -9.17 -17.70 -7.47
CA SER A 242 -8.75 -16.89 -6.33
C SER A 242 -9.80 -15.82 -6.05
N TYR A 243 -10.09 -15.58 -4.79
CA TYR A 243 -11.12 -14.67 -4.33
C TYR A 243 -10.61 -13.81 -3.18
N LEU A 244 -11.16 -12.61 -3.04
CA LEU A 244 -10.84 -11.71 -1.94
C LEU A 244 -12.14 -11.22 -1.31
N ARG A 245 -12.20 -11.20 0.03
CA ARG A 245 -13.27 -10.51 0.75
C ARG A 245 -13.05 -9.01 0.64
N VAL A 246 -14.08 -8.28 0.21
CA VAL A 246 -14.10 -6.82 0.20
C VAL A 246 -15.40 -6.34 0.84
N GLY A 247 -15.42 -6.37 2.17
CA GLY A 247 -16.55 -6.02 3.00
C GLY A 247 -17.43 -7.20 3.41
N LEU A 248 -18.36 -6.89 4.30
CA LEU A 248 -19.33 -7.82 4.88
C LEU A 248 -20.74 -7.56 4.32
N SER A 249 -21.60 -8.57 4.41
CA SER A 249 -23.01 -8.53 4.02
C SER A 249 -23.87 -8.97 5.20
N GLY A 250 -24.52 -8.01 5.87
CA GLY A 250 -25.19 -8.26 7.15
C GLY A 250 -24.22 -8.70 8.25
N ASP A 251 -24.72 -9.37 9.28
CA ASP A 251 -23.93 -9.72 10.48
C ASP A 251 -22.88 -10.81 10.24
N HIS A 252 -23.10 -11.69 9.25
CA HIS A 252 -22.29 -12.90 9.04
C HIS A 252 -21.90 -13.18 7.59
N GLY A 253 -22.46 -12.45 6.61
CA GLY A 253 -22.14 -12.67 5.19
C GLY A 253 -20.83 -11.99 4.77
N TRP A 254 -20.14 -12.57 3.80
CA TRP A 254 -18.95 -11.98 3.18
C TRP A 254 -19.29 -11.47 1.78
N ARG A 255 -18.76 -10.30 1.41
CA ARG A 255 -18.77 -9.83 0.02
C ARG A 255 -17.48 -10.31 -0.64
N THR A 256 -17.56 -11.45 -1.32
CA THR A 256 -16.39 -12.12 -1.90
C THR A 256 -16.33 -11.89 -3.41
N PHE A 257 -15.18 -11.43 -3.90
CA PHE A 257 -14.98 -11.08 -5.31
C PHE A 257 -13.88 -11.91 -5.93
N LYS A 258 -14.14 -12.40 -7.15
CA LYS A 258 -13.16 -13.17 -7.90
C LYS A 258 -12.02 -12.28 -8.40
N LEU A 259 -10.80 -12.66 -8.07
CA LEU A 259 -9.59 -12.04 -8.58
C LEU A 259 -9.30 -12.53 -10.00
N ARG A 260 -8.55 -11.71 -10.73
CA ARG A 260 -8.02 -12.09 -12.04
C ARG A 260 -7.17 -13.33 -11.95
N GLN A 261 -7.27 -14.19 -12.95
CA GLN A 261 -6.49 -15.42 -12.98
C GLN A 261 -4.97 -15.15 -13.08
N ASP A 262 -4.58 -14.04 -13.70
CA ASP A 262 -3.19 -13.57 -13.79
C ASP A 262 -2.78 -12.62 -12.66
N PHE A 263 -3.63 -12.43 -11.64
CA PHE A 263 -3.26 -11.69 -10.44
C PHE A 263 -2.43 -12.55 -9.50
N ALA A 264 -1.34 -11.97 -9.01
CA ALA A 264 -0.60 -12.41 -7.84
C ALA A 264 -0.42 -11.21 -6.91
N ALA A 265 -0.47 -11.43 -5.60
CA ALA A 265 -0.22 -10.38 -4.60
C ALA A 265 1.16 -9.73 -4.84
N SER A 266 1.24 -8.43 -4.61
CA SER A 266 2.51 -7.71 -4.72
C SER A 266 3.50 -8.23 -3.69
N ALA A 267 4.77 -8.39 -4.09
CA ALA A 267 5.84 -8.61 -3.14
C ALA A 267 6.10 -7.30 -2.39
N LYS A 268 5.88 -7.30 -1.07
CA LYS A 268 6.05 -6.12 -0.21
C LYS A 268 7.33 -6.26 0.62
N VAL A 269 8.12 -5.19 0.66
CA VAL A 269 9.22 -5.02 1.61
C VAL A 269 8.80 -3.92 2.57
N GLN A 270 8.72 -4.23 3.85
CA GLN A 270 8.32 -3.24 4.86
C GLN A 270 9.44 -2.18 5.02
N THR A 271 9.09 -0.91 4.84
CA THR A 271 10.01 0.23 4.97
C THR A 271 9.75 1.06 6.23
N GLU A 272 8.55 0.96 6.79
CA GLU A 272 8.03 1.74 7.92
C GLU A 272 7.05 0.90 8.75
N ASP A 273 6.84 1.27 10.02
CA ASP A 273 5.72 0.77 10.84
C ASP A 273 5.24 1.83 11.85
N ASP A 274 5.94 2.03 12.98
CA ASP A 274 5.53 2.96 14.03
C ASP A 274 6.39 4.23 14.10
N ILE A 275 7.70 4.07 14.30
CA ILE A 275 8.62 5.19 14.45
C ILE A 275 9.49 5.35 13.20
N SER A 276 9.29 6.45 12.48
CA SER A 276 9.99 6.70 11.21
C SER A 276 10.74 8.03 11.23
N ALA A 277 11.95 8.03 10.68
CA ALA A 277 12.71 9.25 10.38
C ALA A 277 12.65 9.51 8.89
N SER A 278 12.38 10.77 8.50
CA SER A 278 12.28 11.15 7.09
C SER A 278 13.06 12.41 6.77
N VAL A 279 13.50 12.50 5.52
CA VAL A 279 14.20 13.67 4.97
C VAL A 279 13.64 14.01 3.60
N VAL A 280 13.69 15.29 3.24
CA VAL A 280 13.36 15.79 1.91
C VAL A 280 14.64 16.33 1.28
N ILE A 281 15.01 15.79 0.14
CA ILE A 281 16.26 16.10 -0.56
C ILE A 281 15.94 16.63 -1.96
N PRO A 282 16.55 17.73 -2.42
CA PRO A 282 16.41 18.21 -3.78
C PRO A 282 16.86 17.17 -4.82
N VAL A 283 16.12 17.03 -5.91
CA VAL A 283 16.43 16.06 -6.98
C VAL A 283 17.83 16.29 -7.56
N ARG A 284 18.25 17.55 -7.67
CA ARG A 284 19.57 17.94 -8.21
C ARG A 284 20.77 17.36 -7.44
N ASP A 285 20.56 16.94 -6.19
CA ASP A 285 21.61 16.40 -5.33
C ASP A 285 21.61 14.85 -5.32
N LEU A 286 20.77 14.22 -6.15
CA LEU A 286 20.58 12.77 -6.22
C LEU A 286 21.01 12.24 -7.60
N SER A 287 21.50 11.00 -7.62
CA SER A 287 21.78 10.24 -8.85
C SER A 287 20.88 8.99 -8.94
N GLY A 288 20.70 8.44 -10.14
CA GLY A 288 19.95 7.19 -10.33
C GLY A 288 18.44 7.31 -10.07
N ILE A 289 17.88 8.52 -10.15
CA ILE A 289 16.45 8.80 -10.08
C ILE A 289 15.88 8.80 -11.50
N PRO A 290 14.78 8.06 -11.79
CA PRO A 290 14.13 8.10 -13.10
C PRO A 290 13.55 9.48 -13.41
N ASP A 291 13.59 9.89 -14.68
CA ASP A 291 13.04 11.19 -15.13
C ASP A 291 11.58 11.39 -14.74
N GLU A 292 10.76 10.33 -14.83
CA GLU A 292 9.35 10.37 -14.42
C GLU A 292 9.17 10.67 -12.93
N VAL A 293 10.07 10.18 -12.08
CA VAL A 293 10.04 10.43 -10.63
C VAL A 293 10.61 11.82 -10.33
N ALA A 294 11.68 12.21 -11.03
CA ALA A 294 12.26 13.55 -10.95
C ALA A 294 11.30 14.66 -11.42
N ALA A 295 10.36 14.33 -12.32
CA ALA A 295 9.36 15.28 -12.82
C ALA A 295 8.19 15.53 -11.84
N GLN A 296 8.00 14.71 -10.81
CA GLN A 296 6.88 14.87 -9.85
C GLN A 296 7.05 16.08 -8.93
N GLY A 297 8.29 16.48 -8.65
CA GLY A 297 8.61 17.60 -7.78
C GLY A 297 10.10 17.91 -7.80
N ASP A 298 10.51 19.04 -7.22
CA ASP A 298 11.93 19.45 -7.21
C ASP A 298 12.71 18.74 -6.10
N SER A 299 12.02 17.96 -5.27
CA SER A 299 12.57 17.27 -4.11
C SER A 299 11.87 15.94 -3.89
N LEU A 300 12.56 15.01 -3.24
CA LEU A 300 12.05 13.66 -2.96
C LEU A 300 12.10 13.39 -1.47
N LYS A 301 11.07 12.69 -0.96
CA LYS A 301 11.01 12.24 0.42
C LYS A 301 11.60 10.84 0.55
N PHE A 302 12.49 10.66 1.52
CA PHE A 302 13.04 9.37 1.90
C PHE A 302 12.70 9.09 3.36
N ILE A 303 12.46 7.81 3.67
CA ILE A 303 12.06 7.39 4.99
C ILE A 303 12.83 6.15 5.41
N THR A 304 13.18 6.08 6.69
CA THR A 304 13.71 4.88 7.32
C THR A 304 12.97 4.59 8.61
N ASN A 305 12.72 3.31 8.88
CA ASN A 305 12.21 2.85 10.16
C ASN A 305 13.34 2.92 11.21
N CYS A 306 13.07 3.63 12.32
CA CYS A 306 14.01 3.82 13.43
C CYS A 306 14.17 2.57 14.30
N GLU A 307 13.22 1.64 14.22
CA GLU A 307 13.11 0.50 15.11
C GLU A 307 13.86 -0.70 14.53
N TYR A 308 14.45 -1.52 15.42
CA TYR A 308 14.99 -2.85 15.07
C TYR A 308 13.93 -3.95 15.26
N ARG A 309 13.04 -3.76 16.25
CA ARG A 309 11.92 -4.65 16.57
C ARG A 309 10.63 -3.85 16.67
N LEU A 310 9.54 -4.44 16.18
CA LEU A 310 8.23 -3.81 16.10
C LEU A 310 7.34 -4.34 17.23
N PHE A 311 6.74 -3.45 18.02
CA PHE A 311 5.92 -3.84 19.18
C PHE A 311 4.48 -4.18 18.77
N GLN A 312 4.32 -5.30 18.07
CA GLN A 312 3.09 -5.72 17.44
C GLN A 312 1.96 -6.00 18.44
N ARG A 313 0.73 -5.70 18.03
CA ARG A 313 -0.52 -6.11 18.71
C ARG A 313 -1.25 -7.12 17.81
N PRO A 314 -1.07 -8.43 18.01
CA PRO A 314 -1.65 -9.45 17.15
C PRO A 314 -3.12 -9.70 17.52
N ASP A 315 -4.00 -8.79 17.11
CA ASP A 315 -5.44 -8.86 17.41
C ASP A 315 -6.09 -10.14 16.83
N ASP A 316 -5.64 -10.58 15.66
CA ASP A 316 -6.18 -11.74 14.94
C ASP A 316 -5.63 -13.09 15.45
N ALA A 317 -4.49 -13.10 16.16
CA ALA A 317 -3.83 -14.33 16.60
C ALA A 317 -4.57 -15.07 17.73
N VAL A 318 -5.60 -14.44 18.31
CA VAL A 318 -6.54 -15.13 19.21
C VAL A 318 -7.32 -16.23 18.47
N HIS A 319 -7.51 -16.06 17.15
CA HIS A 319 -8.09 -17.05 16.27
C HIS A 319 -6.97 -17.96 15.73
N ARG A 320 -6.93 -19.20 16.22
CA ARG A 320 -5.90 -20.18 15.91
C ARG A 320 -5.71 -20.35 14.40
N GLY A 321 -4.46 -20.27 13.94
CA GLY A 321 -4.09 -20.46 12.54
C GLY A 321 -4.39 -19.28 11.61
N LEU A 322 -5.06 -18.22 12.10
CA LEU A 322 -5.40 -17.05 11.30
C LEU A 322 -4.18 -16.16 11.07
N ASP A 323 -3.53 -15.70 12.14
CA ASP A 323 -2.32 -14.88 12.07
C ASP A 323 -1.07 -15.77 12.08
N ARG A 324 -0.74 -16.28 10.89
CA ARG A 324 0.38 -17.21 10.69
C ARG A 324 1.73 -16.58 11.04
N GLN A 325 1.89 -15.28 10.79
CA GLN A 325 3.11 -14.56 11.08
C GLN A 325 3.30 -14.41 12.59
N ALA A 326 2.27 -13.98 13.33
CA ALA A 326 2.35 -13.86 14.78
C ALA A 326 2.58 -15.22 15.45
N GLU A 327 1.92 -16.29 14.99
CA GLU A 327 2.17 -17.64 15.51
C GLU A 327 3.60 -18.12 15.25
N ALA A 328 4.13 -17.90 14.03
CA ALA A 328 5.50 -18.24 13.70
C ALA A 328 6.51 -17.43 14.54
N ASP A 329 6.29 -16.13 14.69
CA ASP A 329 7.16 -15.24 15.45
C ASP A 329 7.15 -15.61 16.94
N MET A 330 5.97 -15.80 17.54
CA MET A 330 5.83 -16.19 18.95
C MET A 330 6.37 -17.59 19.24
N ALA A 331 6.36 -18.50 18.26
CA ALA A 331 6.90 -19.86 18.37
C ALA A 331 8.44 -19.92 18.45
N ARG A 332 9.15 -18.83 18.14
CA ARG A 332 10.62 -18.79 18.19
C ARG A 332 11.14 -18.93 19.62
N THR A 333 12.19 -19.73 19.80
CA THR A 333 12.85 -19.93 21.10
C THR A 333 14.03 -18.97 21.29
N GLY A 334 14.26 -18.52 22.53
CA GLY A 334 15.47 -17.77 22.93
C GLY A 334 15.58 -16.30 22.50
N VAL A 335 14.59 -15.75 21.78
CA VAL A 335 14.72 -14.42 21.13
C VAL A 335 13.57 -13.45 21.39
N ASN A 336 12.44 -13.94 21.94
CA ASN A 336 11.19 -13.20 22.02
C ASN A 336 11.04 -12.42 23.33
N PHE A 337 10.62 -11.16 23.22
CA PHE A 337 10.00 -10.41 24.31
C PHE A 337 8.49 -10.42 24.11
N ILE A 338 7.75 -10.90 25.11
CA ILE A 338 6.30 -11.07 25.03
C ILE A 338 5.66 -10.42 26.26
N SER A 339 4.51 -9.77 26.06
CA SER A 339 3.76 -9.08 27.11
C SER A 339 2.26 -9.31 26.94
N ASN A 340 1.52 -9.31 28.05
CA ASN A 340 0.07 -9.48 28.09
C ASN A 340 -0.45 -10.81 27.49
N PHE A 341 0.28 -11.90 27.70
CA PHE A 341 -0.18 -13.28 27.47
C PHE A 341 -0.27 -14.05 28.80
N GLU A 342 -1.12 -15.08 28.85
CA GLU A 342 -1.16 -16.01 29.99
C GLU A 342 0.09 -16.89 30.02
N PRO A 343 0.77 -17.04 31.18
CA PRO A 343 1.81 -18.03 31.35
C PRO A 343 1.17 -19.41 31.56
N LEU A 344 1.08 -20.20 30.48
CA LEU A 344 0.44 -21.52 30.50
C LEU A 344 1.34 -22.55 31.18
N THR A 345 0.74 -23.41 32.00
CA THR A 345 1.42 -24.55 32.62
C THR A 345 1.39 -25.79 31.72
N ARG A 346 2.20 -26.80 32.06
CA ARG A 346 2.22 -28.09 31.35
C ARG A 346 0.86 -28.77 31.32
N GLU A 347 0.15 -28.80 32.45
CA GLU A 347 -1.21 -29.36 32.53
C GLU A 347 -2.17 -28.67 31.54
N GLN A 348 -2.13 -27.32 31.47
CA GLN A 348 -2.97 -26.57 30.54
C GLN A 348 -2.63 -26.88 29.07
N VAL A 349 -1.35 -27.04 28.75
CA VAL A 349 -0.91 -27.42 27.39
C VAL A 349 -1.32 -28.86 27.06
N GLN A 350 -1.23 -29.78 28.00
CA GLN A 350 -1.71 -31.15 27.83
C GLN A 350 -3.22 -31.19 27.58
N ASP A 351 -4.00 -30.41 28.33
CA ASP A 351 -5.45 -30.26 28.11
C ASP A 351 -5.76 -29.67 26.72
N MET A 352 -4.97 -28.71 26.25
CA MET A 352 -5.09 -28.16 24.90
C MET A 352 -4.81 -29.24 23.84
N ARG A 353 -3.76 -30.05 24.02
CA ARG A 353 -3.37 -31.12 23.09
C ARG A 353 -4.41 -32.25 23.02
N GLN A 354 -5.10 -32.56 24.12
CA GLN A 354 -6.17 -33.56 24.13
C GLN A 354 -7.34 -33.15 23.24
N LYS A 355 -7.58 -31.85 23.04
CA LYS A 355 -8.59 -31.33 22.12
C LYS A 355 -8.02 -31.30 20.70
N ALA A 356 -7.85 -32.47 20.09
CA ALA A 356 -7.13 -32.64 18.83
C ALA A 356 -7.62 -31.71 17.69
N ILE A 357 -8.94 -31.54 17.53
CA ILE A 357 -9.53 -30.64 16.50
C ILE A 357 -9.09 -29.19 16.71
N ASP A 358 -9.15 -28.76 17.96
CA ASP A 358 -8.83 -27.43 18.42
C ASP A 358 -7.33 -27.12 18.32
N PHE A 359 -6.49 -28.14 18.54
CA PHE A 359 -5.04 -28.08 18.45
C PHE A 359 -4.56 -28.08 16.99
N ASP A 360 -5.23 -28.83 16.11
CA ASP A 360 -4.94 -28.88 14.68
C ASP A 360 -5.17 -27.52 13.98
N ALA A 361 -6.03 -26.68 14.55
CA ALA A 361 -6.27 -25.33 14.06
C ALA A 361 -5.06 -24.37 14.21
N PHE A 362 -4.10 -24.66 15.08
CA PHE A 362 -2.86 -23.87 15.17
C PHE A 362 -1.97 -24.13 13.95
N THR A 363 -1.13 -23.15 13.59
CA THR A 363 -0.07 -23.36 12.60
C THR A 363 0.98 -24.35 13.12
N PRO A 364 1.71 -25.06 12.22
CA PRO A 364 2.76 -25.98 12.62
C PRO A 364 3.79 -25.39 13.60
N PRO A 365 4.30 -24.15 13.44
CA PRO A 365 5.22 -23.55 14.42
C PRO A 365 4.66 -23.49 15.84
N MET A 366 3.41 -23.07 16.01
CA MET A 366 2.78 -22.99 17.33
C MET A 366 2.50 -24.38 17.91
N GLN A 367 2.06 -25.34 17.08
CA GLN A 367 1.91 -26.72 17.52
C GLN A 367 3.23 -27.31 18.00
N ASP A 368 4.32 -27.07 17.27
CA ASP A 368 5.66 -27.58 17.60
C ASP A 368 6.22 -26.94 18.88
N LEU A 369 6.01 -25.63 19.09
CA LEU A 369 6.36 -24.97 20.35
C LEU A 369 5.66 -25.65 21.54
N LEU A 370 4.35 -25.91 21.43
CA LEU A 370 3.57 -26.49 22.51
C LEU A 370 3.93 -27.97 22.76
N ARG A 371 4.28 -28.73 21.71
CA ARG A 371 4.80 -30.10 21.84
C ARG A 371 6.16 -30.10 22.54
N LEU A 372 7.08 -29.25 22.07
CA LEU A 372 8.43 -29.12 22.64
C LEU A 372 8.38 -28.75 24.13
N PHE A 373 7.53 -27.80 24.50
CA PHE A 373 7.31 -27.41 25.89
C PHE A 373 6.87 -28.59 26.77
N ASP A 374 5.93 -29.41 26.27
CA ASP A 374 5.42 -30.56 27.01
C ASP A 374 6.41 -31.74 27.09
N GLU A 375 7.40 -31.78 26.19
CA GLU A 375 8.47 -32.78 26.18
C GLU A 375 9.70 -32.37 27.01
N ASP A 376 9.95 -31.06 27.16
CA ASP A 376 11.10 -30.53 27.91
C ASP A 376 10.77 -30.36 29.41
N PRO A 377 11.31 -31.17 30.32
CA PRO A 377 11.01 -31.09 31.75
C PRO A 377 11.53 -29.82 32.43
N ASP A 378 12.52 -29.14 31.83
CA ASP A 378 13.13 -27.93 32.41
C ASP A 378 12.32 -26.65 32.09
N SER A 379 11.36 -26.76 31.14
CA SER A 379 10.46 -25.67 30.81
C SER A 379 9.29 -25.54 31.79
N HIS A 380 9.14 -24.37 32.41
CA HIS A 380 8.10 -24.11 33.43
C HIS A 380 6.82 -23.48 32.89
N TYR A 381 6.92 -22.56 31.94
CA TYR A 381 5.79 -21.85 31.33
C TYR A 381 5.97 -21.68 29.83
N VAL A 382 4.85 -21.58 29.11
CA VAL A 382 4.80 -21.20 27.69
C VAL A 382 3.69 -20.20 27.47
N VAL A 383 3.78 -19.42 26.39
CA VAL A 383 2.71 -18.54 25.94
C VAL A 383 2.15 -19.04 24.62
N CYS A 384 0.87 -18.82 24.40
CA CYS A 384 0.17 -19.26 23.18
C CYS A 384 -0.56 -18.06 22.57
N SER A 385 -0.56 -17.97 21.24
CA SER A 385 -1.25 -16.91 20.48
C SER A 385 -2.73 -16.77 20.88
N ALA A 386 -3.39 -17.90 21.15
CA ALA A 386 -4.80 -17.95 21.52
C ALA A 386 -5.11 -17.57 22.98
N ASN A 387 -4.09 -17.29 23.80
CA ASN A 387 -4.24 -17.08 25.24
C ASN A 387 -3.69 -15.72 25.72
N PRO A 388 -4.28 -14.58 25.29
CA PRO A 388 -3.98 -13.29 25.90
C PRO A 388 -4.23 -13.32 27.41
N ARG A 389 -3.45 -12.52 28.15
CA ARG A 389 -3.58 -12.36 29.62
C ARG A 389 -5.00 -12.01 29.99
N ARG A 390 -5.56 -12.66 31.00
CA ARG A 390 -6.88 -12.39 31.55
C ARG A 390 -6.79 -11.34 32.64
N ILE A 391 -7.59 -10.28 32.50
CA ILE A 391 -7.71 -9.19 33.46
C ILE A 391 -9.17 -9.16 33.92
N GLY A 392 -9.41 -9.45 35.21
CA GLY A 392 -10.78 -9.62 35.71
C GLY A 392 -11.53 -10.78 35.06
N GLY A 393 -10.83 -11.82 34.61
CA GLY A 393 -11.40 -12.98 33.92
C GLY A 393 -11.65 -12.78 32.41
N VAL A 394 -11.43 -11.59 31.87
CA VAL A 394 -11.61 -11.30 30.43
C VAL A 394 -10.25 -11.23 29.75
N ALA A 395 -10.12 -11.85 28.57
CA ALA A 395 -8.89 -11.77 27.78
C ALA A 395 -8.56 -10.31 27.42
N SER A 396 -7.31 -9.92 27.61
CA SER A 396 -6.80 -8.60 27.26
C SER A 396 -6.99 -8.34 25.77
N LYS A 397 -7.46 -7.14 25.43
CA LYS A 397 -7.52 -6.64 24.04
C LYS A 397 -6.20 -5.99 23.59
N ASN A 398 -5.11 -6.20 24.34
CA ASN A 398 -3.80 -5.65 24.04
C ASN A 398 -2.67 -6.67 24.27
N PRO A 399 -2.74 -7.88 23.66
CA PRO A 399 -1.60 -8.80 23.60
C PRO A 399 -0.44 -8.13 22.86
N ARG A 400 0.81 -8.39 23.27
CA ARG A 400 1.98 -7.75 22.64
C ARG A 400 3.18 -8.68 22.53
N TYR A 401 3.95 -8.53 21.46
CA TYR A 401 5.28 -9.11 21.32
C TYR A 401 6.19 -8.18 20.52
N LEU A 402 7.51 -8.31 20.70
CA LEU A 402 8.49 -7.63 19.84
C LEU A 402 8.85 -8.54 18.67
N GLN A 403 8.34 -8.19 17.49
CA GLN A 403 8.67 -8.82 16.22
C GLN A 403 10.02 -8.31 15.73
N ASP A 404 10.96 -9.19 15.35
CA ASP A 404 12.14 -8.75 14.60
C ASP A 404 11.70 -8.22 13.24
N ARG A 405 12.26 -7.09 12.79
CA ARG A 405 11.90 -6.53 11.48
C ARG A 405 12.02 -7.58 10.38
N PRO A 406 10.98 -7.77 9.54
CA PRO A 406 10.99 -8.80 8.50
C PRO A 406 12.18 -8.70 7.54
N ASP A 407 12.61 -7.48 7.19
CA ASP A 407 13.74 -7.25 6.30
C ASP A 407 15.11 -7.60 6.91
N MET A 408 15.17 -7.75 8.24
CA MET A 408 16.36 -8.19 8.97
C MET A 408 16.33 -9.70 9.25
N ALA A 409 15.13 -10.25 9.48
CA ALA A 409 14.93 -11.68 9.70
C ALA A 409 15.15 -12.49 8.40
N ASP A 410 14.68 -11.97 7.27
CA ASP A 410 14.96 -12.47 5.93
C ASP A 410 15.43 -11.31 5.02
N PRO A 411 16.76 -11.16 4.80
CA PRO A 411 17.30 -10.06 4.01
C PRO A 411 17.13 -10.26 2.49
N PHE A 412 16.82 -11.48 2.04
CA PHE A 412 16.80 -11.81 0.61
C PHE A 412 15.74 -11.02 -0.18
N PRO A 413 14.47 -10.89 0.26
CA PRO A 413 13.46 -10.11 -0.46
C PRO A 413 13.85 -8.64 -0.68
N LYS A 414 14.48 -8.01 0.31
CA LYS A 414 14.95 -6.63 0.21
C LYS A 414 16.08 -6.50 -0.80
N TYR A 415 17.09 -7.36 -0.70
CA TYR A 415 18.19 -7.41 -1.67
C TYR A 415 17.67 -7.63 -3.10
N LEU A 416 16.72 -8.57 -3.26
CA LEU A 416 16.10 -8.87 -4.55
C LEU A 416 15.35 -7.67 -5.14
N ALA A 417 14.66 -6.89 -4.31
CA ALA A 417 14.00 -5.67 -4.72
C ALA A 417 15.01 -4.59 -5.15
N GLU A 418 16.05 -4.37 -4.35
CA GLU A 418 17.13 -3.40 -4.64
C GLU A 418 17.87 -3.75 -5.93
N MET A 419 18.24 -5.01 -6.15
CA MET A 419 18.87 -5.46 -7.41
C MET A 419 17.93 -5.31 -8.60
N GLY A 420 16.63 -5.57 -8.41
CA GLY A 420 15.62 -5.32 -9.44
C GLY A 420 15.58 -3.85 -9.89
N VAL A 421 15.53 -2.93 -8.93
CA VAL A 421 15.53 -1.48 -9.20
C VAL A 421 16.86 -1.03 -9.80
N ARG A 422 17.98 -1.56 -9.30
CA ARG A 422 19.32 -1.28 -9.82
C ARG A 422 19.44 -1.60 -11.30
N LEU A 423 19.00 -2.79 -11.71
CA LEU A 423 19.00 -3.19 -13.12
C LEU A 423 18.03 -2.36 -13.95
N TRP A 424 16.80 -2.16 -13.45
CA TRP A 424 15.78 -1.38 -14.14
C TRP A 424 16.22 0.06 -14.45
N ARG A 425 16.88 0.72 -13.49
CA ARG A 425 17.35 2.10 -13.61
C ARG A 425 18.81 2.23 -14.09
N ALA A 426 19.48 1.10 -14.35
CA ALA A 426 20.90 1.04 -14.69
C ALA A 426 21.83 1.78 -13.69
N ILE A 427 21.60 1.64 -12.38
CA ILE A 427 22.37 2.33 -11.34
C ILE A 427 23.75 1.67 -11.16
N PRO A 428 24.88 2.40 -11.29
CA PRO A 428 26.23 1.85 -11.11
C PRO A 428 26.42 1.06 -9.81
N ALA A 429 27.17 -0.04 -9.85
CA ALA A 429 27.31 -0.99 -8.74
C ALA A 429 27.84 -0.37 -7.43
N ASP A 430 28.62 0.70 -7.52
CA ASP A 430 29.19 1.46 -6.41
C ASP A 430 28.27 2.56 -5.86
N GLN A 431 27.15 2.84 -6.54
CA GLN A 431 26.16 3.83 -6.11
C GLN A 431 25.00 3.19 -5.34
N PRO A 432 24.42 3.92 -4.36
CA PRO A 432 23.25 3.46 -3.63
C PRO A 432 21.99 3.43 -4.51
N VAL A 433 21.05 2.55 -4.18
CA VAL A 433 19.70 2.55 -4.79
C VAL A 433 18.79 3.44 -3.95
N HIS A 434 18.44 4.61 -4.47
CA HIS A 434 17.52 5.52 -3.80
C HIS A 434 16.06 5.15 -4.07
N LEU A 435 15.30 4.87 -3.01
CA LEU A 435 13.88 4.52 -3.05
C LEU A 435 13.04 5.64 -2.42
N PRO A 436 12.63 6.67 -3.19
CA PRO A 436 11.81 7.75 -2.66
C PRO A 436 10.37 7.28 -2.43
N VAL A 437 9.66 7.97 -1.55
CA VAL A 437 8.21 7.82 -1.39
C VAL A 437 7.53 8.22 -2.71
N ASN A 438 6.60 7.38 -3.18
CA ASN A 438 5.87 7.61 -4.42
C ASN A 438 4.38 7.90 -4.21
N ALA A 439 3.82 7.57 -3.04
CA ALA A 439 2.42 7.78 -2.74
C ALA A 439 2.20 7.97 -1.24
N VAL A 440 1.36 8.95 -0.87
CA VAL A 440 0.93 9.20 0.50
C VAL A 440 -0.53 8.76 0.66
N LEU A 441 -0.74 7.67 1.40
CA LEU A 441 -2.01 6.92 1.49
C LEU A 441 -2.46 6.82 2.96
N SER A 442 -2.86 7.92 3.58
CA SER A 442 -3.30 7.96 4.97
C SER A 442 -4.54 7.07 5.21
N GLY A 443 -4.72 6.58 6.42
CA GLY A 443 -5.86 5.74 6.80
C GLY A 443 -6.84 6.47 7.69
N ARG A 444 -8.14 6.31 7.42
CA ARG A 444 -9.21 6.80 8.29
C ARG A 444 -9.89 5.65 9.01
N ARG A 445 -10.18 5.83 10.30
CA ARG A 445 -11.09 4.94 11.01
C ARG A 445 -12.49 5.52 11.03
N ASN A 446 -13.34 4.97 10.18
CA ASN A 446 -14.73 5.34 10.07
C ASN A 446 -15.59 4.47 10.99
N ASN A 447 -16.63 5.07 11.58
CA ASN A 447 -17.64 4.37 12.35
C ASN A 447 -19.05 4.81 11.93
N PRO A 448 -20.03 3.88 11.93
CA PRO A 448 -21.42 4.24 11.75
C PRO A 448 -21.91 5.03 12.98
N PRO A 449 -23.07 5.71 12.89
CA PRO A 449 -23.72 6.27 14.07
C PRO A 449 -24.21 5.15 15.01
N ASP A 450 -24.06 5.34 16.31
CA ASP A 450 -24.69 4.51 17.35
C ASP A 450 -25.54 5.43 18.23
N ARG A 451 -26.85 5.45 17.95
CA ARG A 451 -27.80 6.36 18.61
C ARG A 451 -28.00 6.00 20.09
N GLU A 452 -27.87 4.74 20.46
CA GLU A 452 -28.03 4.28 21.85
C GLU A 452 -26.83 4.69 22.70
N ALA A 453 -25.62 4.57 22.14
CA ALA A 453 -24.39 5.01 22.78
C ALA A 453 -24.09 6.52 22.62
N GLY A 454 -24.94 7.26 21.88
CA GLY A 454 -24.74 8.68 21.60
C GLY A 454 -23.53 8.98 20.70
N ILE A 455 -23.09 8.01 19.90
CA ILE A 455 -21.94 8.13 18.99
C ILE A 455 -22.44 8.64 17.62
N ARG A 456 -21.93 9.78 17.19
CA ARG A 456 -22.18 10.35 15.85
C ARG A 456 -21.31 9.66 14.79
N SER A 457 -21.78 9.71 13.54
CA SER A 457 -21.11 9.07 12.41
C SER A 457 -19.77 9.77 12.06
N LEU A 458 -18.76 8.97 11.74
CA LEU A 458 -17.58 9.43 10.98
C LEU A 458 -17.44 8.70 9.64
N ALA A 459 -18.41 7.85 9.28
CA ALA A 459 -18.42 7.07 8.04
C ALA A 459 -18.93 7.87 6.83
N VAL A 460 -18.49 9.12 6.70
CA VAL A 460 -18.90 10.04 5.61
C VAL A 460 -18.02 9.96 4.36
N TYR A 461 -16.92 9.22 4.44
CA TYR A 461 -15.97 9.01 3.35
C TYR A 461 -16.31 7.73 2.57
N GLY A 462 -16.16 7.77 1.25
CA GLY A 462 -16.12 6.60 0.38
C GLY A 462 -14.79 5.83 0.51
N PRO A 463 -14.51 4.86 -0.39
CA PRO A 463 -13.37 3.95 -0.24
C PRO A 463 -12.01 4.65 -0.24
N ILE A 464 -11.85 5.59 -1.17
CA ILE A 464 -10.62 6.33 -1.40
C ILE A 464 -11.00 7.78 -1.69
N HIS A 465 -10.36 8.71 -0.96
CA HIS A 465 -10.46 10.14 -1.19
C HIS A 465 -9.10 10.73 -1.56
N TYR A 466 -9.13 11.80 -2.36
CA TYR A 466 -8.01 12.71 -2.59
C TYR A 466 -8.36 14.05 -1.96
N GLN A 467 -7.43 14.63 -1.19
CA GLN A 467 -7.60 15.97 -0.63
C GLN A 467 -6.44 16.84 -1.09
N GLU A 468 -6.78 18.02 -1.61
CA GLU A 468 -5.78 19.07 -1.82
C GLU A 468 -5.22 19.53 -0.46
N LEU A 469 -4.07 20.20 -0.48
CA LEU A 469 -3.32 20.50 0.74
C LEU A 469 -4.13 21.23 1.83
N PRO A 470 -5.00 22.23 1.54
CA PRO A 470 -5.82 22.85 2.58
C PRO A 470 -6.70 21.83 3.31
N GLU A 471 -7.51 21.07 2.59
CA GLU A 471 -8.41 20.06 3.16
C GLU A 471 -7.65 18.94 3.88
N LEU A 472 -6.54 18.48 3.28
CA LEU A 472 -5.67 17.47 3.86
C LEU A 472 -5.09 17.94 5.20
N PHE A 473 -4.66 19.20 5.29
CA PHE A 473 -4.10 19.74 6.52
C PHE A 473 -5.17 20.02 7.58
N MET A 474 -6.41 20.36 7.22
CA MET A 474 -7.50 20.39 8.20
C MET A 474 -7.65 19.03 8.90
N ASP A 475 -7.55 17.96 8.11
CA ASP A 475 -7.63 16.60 8.62
C ASP A 475 -6.39 16.19 9.42
N PHE A 476 -5.19 16.45 8.92
CA PHE A 476 -3.94 16.14 9.60
C PHE A 476 -3.78 16.87 10.94
N ILE A 477 -4.22 18.14 11.02
CA ILE A 477 -4.25 18.90 12.27
C ILE A 477 -5.15 18.22 13.30
N CYS A 478 -6.28 17.65 12.88
CA CYS A 478 -7.29 17.12 13.80
C CYS A 478 -7.13 15.63 14.10
N SER A 479 -6.71 14.81 13.13
CA SER A 479 -6.54 13.36 13.24
C SER A 479 -7.70 12.69 13.98
N LEU A 480 -8.89 12.74 13.39
CA LEU A 480 -10.14 12.35 14.05
C LEU A 480 -10.31 10.84 14.17
N THR A 481 -10.83 10.39 15.31
CA THR A 481 -11.14 8.98 15.59
C THR A 481 -12.49 8.81 16.29
N GLY A 482 -13.20 7.75 15.93
CA GLY A 482 -14.46 7.36 16.57
C GLY A 482 -14.31 6.66 17.93
N LYS A 483 -13.08 6.35 18.37
CA LYS A 483 -12.84 5.80 19.73
C LYS A 483 -12.74 6.96 20.72
N SER A 484 -13.40 6.80 21.88
CA SER A 484 -13.36 7.75 22.99
C SER A 484 -13.86 9.16 22.61
N PRO A 485 -15.16 9.32 22.26
CA PRO A 485 -15.72 10.65 22.07
C PRO A 485 -15.44 11.49 23.32
N SER A 486 -14.85 12.68 23.13
CA SER A 486 -14.73 13.65 24.20
C SER A 486 -16.13 14.03 24.69
N THR A 487 -16.25 14.60 25.89
CA THR A 487 -17.53 15.15 26.40
C THR A 487 -18.14 16.21 25.46
N THR A 488 -17.41 16.67 24.43
CA THR A 488 -17.80 17.73 23.50
C THR A 488 -17.73 17.33 22.02
N GLY A 489 -17.51 16.05 21.67
CA GLY A 489 -17.51 15.56 20.29
C GLY A 489 -16.37 14.60 19.92
N ALA A 490 -16.01 14.49 18.63
CA ALA A 490 -15.18 13.40 18.11
C ALA A 490 -13.81 13.34 18.81
N GLY A 491 -13.26 12.13 19.01
CA GLY A 491 -11.91 11.98 19.52
C GLY A 491 -10.88 12.52 18.53
N SER A 492 -9.80 13.11 19.04
CA SER A 492 -8.66 13.60 18.26
C SER A 492 -7.38 12.98 18.82
N GLU A 493 -6.52 12.46 17.94
CA GLU A 493 -5.17 11.98 18.32
C GLU A 493 -4.12 13.11 18.27
N GLY A 494 -4.56 14.36 18.08
CA GLY A 494 -3.71 15.53 17.89
C GLY A 494 -3.06 15.60 16.51
N ALA A 495 -2.35 16.69 16.23
CA ALA A 495 -1.71 16.93 14.94
C ALA A 495 -0.84 15.73 14.51
N LEU A 496 -1.03 15.27 13.28
CA LEU A 496 -0.30 14.17 12.64
C LEU A 496 -0.37 12.84 13.41
N THR A 497 -1.38 12.61 14.25
CA THR A 497 -1.47 11.50 15.22
C THR A 497 -0.36 11.48 16.27
N LYS A 498 0.32 12.60 16.47
CA LYS A 498 1.48 12.73 17.36
C LYS A 498 1.18 13.44 18.68
N GLY A 499 -0.08 13.73 19.00
CA GLY A 499 -0.45 14.42 20.24
C GLY A 499 0.17 13.79 21.52
N PRO A 500 0.12 12.46 21.70
CA PRO A 500 0.75 11.79 22.85
C PRO A 500 2.29 11.69 22.79
N PHE A 501 2.92 12.07 21.68
CA PHE A 501 4.33 11.79 21.38
C PHE A 501 5.12 13.05 21.00
N ASN A 502 4.52 14.23 21.15
CA ASN A 502 5.16 15.50 20.86
C ASN A 502 5.19 16.36 22.13
N ASP A 503 6.40 16.62 22.64
CA ASP A 503 6.66 17.47 23.80
C ASP A 503 6.86 18.94 23.44
N LEU A 504 6.73 19.29 22.15
CA LEU A 504 6.82 20.65 21.60
C LEU A 504 5.46 21.14 21.07
N LEU A 505 5.39 22.42 20.71
CA LEU A 505 4.24 22.94 19.98
C LEU A 505 4.11 22.23 18.62
N PRO A 506 2.90 21.81 18.21
CA PRO A 506 2.70 21.06 16.98
C PRO A 506 3.01 21.87 15.70
N ALA A 507 3.17 23.19 15.80
CA ALA A 507 3.52 24.07 14.68
C ALA A 507 4.81 23.62 13.97
N ALA A 508 5.85 23.21 14.71
CA ALA A 508 7.11 22.78 14.12
C ALA A 508 6.93 21.58 13.17
N ASP A 509 6.13 20.60 13.60
CA ASP A 509 5.79 19.39 12.84
C ASP A 509 4.88 19.70 11.65
N LEU A 510 3.84 20.52 11.87
CA LEU A 510 2.88 20.89 10.82
C LEU A 510 3.56 21.71 9.71
N ASN A 511 4.41 22.67 10.07
CA ASN A 511 5.19 23.46 9.11
C ASN A 511 6.11 22.57 8.28
N ALA A 512 6.84 21.64 8.92
CA ALA A 512 7.73 20.72 8.23
C ALA A 512 6.97 19.76 7.30
N ALA A 513 5.83 19.23 7.77
CA ALA A 513 4.97 18.36 6.96
C ALA A 513 4.42 19.11 5.73
N LEU A 514 3.97 20.35 5.89
CA LEU A 514 3.44 21.14 4.77
C LEU A 514 4.51 21.43 3.73
N VAL A 515 5.67 21.93 4.18
CA VAL A 515 6.82 22.18 3.29
C VAL A 515 7.24 20.90 2.57
N SER A 516 7.27 19.76 3.27
CA SER A 516 7.56 18.46 2.66
C SER A 516 6.57 18.12 1.54
N MET A 517 5.27 18.27 1.75
CA MET A 517 4.26 17.95 0.74
C MET A 517 4.35 18.88 -0.47
N ILE A 518 4.53 20.19 -0.25
CA ILE A 518 4.66 21.18 -1.33
C ILE A 518 5.91 20.93 -2.18
N LEU A 519 7.08 20.71 -1.56
CA LEU A 519 8.35 20.54 -2.29
C LEU A 519 8.41 19.24 -3.08
N THR A 520 7.77 18.18 -2.57
CA THR A 520 7.78 16.86 -3.19
C THR A 520 6.69 16.66 -4.24
N GLY A 521 5.67 17.52 -4.26
CA GLY A 521 4.51 17.34 -5.15
C GLY A 521 3.67 16.09 -4.81
N LEU A 522 3.93 15.44 -3.67
CA LEU A 522 3.19 14.23 -3.30
C LEU A 522 1.73 14.56 -2.98
N SER A 523 0.83 13.84 -3.61
CA SER A 523 -0.61 13.98 -3.41
C SER A 523 -1.09 13.21 -2.17
N GLY A 524 -1.97 13.83 -1.37
CA GLY A 524 -2.56 13.21 -0.19
C GLY A 524 -3.83 12.44 -0.50
N PHE A 525 -3.75 11.11 -0.53
CA PHE A 525 -4.92 10.25 -0.58
C PHE A 525 -5.22 9.67 0.80
N SER A 526 -6.48 9.33 1.05
CA SER A 526 -6.90 8.60 2.23
C SER A 526 -7.78 7.39 1.88
N SER A 527 -7.62 6.30 2.66
CA SER A 527 -8.40 5.08 2.52
C SER A 527 -9.30 4.85 3.73
N ALA A 528 -10.54 4.42 3.51
CA ALA A 528 -11.46 4.05 4.58
C ALA A 528 -11.08 2.72 5.25
N ALA A 529 -11.18 2.66 6.58
CA ALA A 529 -11.19 1.45 7.38
C ALA A 529 -12.39 1.48 8.35
N GLY A 530 -12.88 0.30 8.74
CA GLY A 530 -14.08 0.14 9.55
C GLY A 530 -15.34 0.11 8.70
N HIS A 531 -15.91 1.28 8.40
CA HIS A 531 -17.20 1.43 7.70
C HIS A 531 -17.16 2.45 6.56
N ILE A 532 -18.09 2.31 5.62
CA ILE A 532 -18.45 3.32 4.62
C ILE A 532 -19.95 3.53 4.68
N GLY A 533 -20.38 4.72 5.09
CA GLY A 533 -21.74 4.96 5.54
C GLY A 533 -22.15 4.07 6.72
N PRO A 534 -23.42 4.14 7.13
CA PRO A 534 -23.93 3.33 8.24
C PRO A 534 -24.03 1.84 7.92
N GLU A 535 -24.19 1.46 6.65
CA GLU A 535 -24.61 0.10 6.29
C GLU A 535 -23.44 -0.84 5.94
N HIS A 536 -22.37 -0.33 5.34
CA HIS A 536 -21.31 -1.19 4.80
C HIS A 536 -20.09 -1.24 5.72
N ARG A 537 -19.83 -2.44 6.25
CA ARG A 537 -18.64 -2.74 7.06
C ARG A 537 -17.54 -3.38 6.22
N PHE A 538 -16.33 -2.83 6.31
CA PHE A 538 -15.13 -3.26 5.57
C PHE A 538 -13.96 -3.71 6.44
N ASP A 539 -13.99 -3.42 7.75
CA ASP A 539 -12.84 -3.64 8.64
C ASP A 539 -11.54 -3.08 8.01
N HIS A 540 -10.59 -3.94 7.62
CA HIS A 540 -9.34 -3.54 6.97
C HIS A 540 -9.23 -3.95 5.50
N ASP A 541 -10.28 -4.49 4.89
CA ASP A 541 -10.24 -5.05 3.53
C ASP A 541 -9.77 -4.03 2.48
N ILE A 542 -10.22 -2.77 2.59
CA ILE A 542 -9.79 -1.67 1.70
C ILE A 542 -8.33 -1.28 1.98
N SER A 543 -7.92 -1.27 3.25
CA SER A 543 -6.54 -0.92 3.63
C SER A 543 -5.52 -1.91 3.05
N LEU A 544 -5.86 -3.20 3.01
CA LEU A 544 -5.04 -4.25 2.40
C LEU A 544 -5.01 -4.16 0.87
N LEU A 545 -6.13 -3.77 0.25
CA LEU A 545 -6.31 -3.71 -1.19
C LEU A 545 -5.61 -2.51 -1.85
N VAL A 546 -5.61 -1.34 -1.19
CA VAL A 546 -5.10 -0.09 -1.78
C VAL A 546 -3.67 -0.20 -2.34
N PRO A 547 -2.68 -0.81 -1.64
CA PRO A 547 -1.34 -1.00 -2.19
C PRO A 547 -1.30 -1.87 -3.45
N GLU A 548 -2.22 -2.84 -3.58
CA GLU A 548 -2.32 -3.67 -4.77
C GLU A 548 -2.83 -2.88 -5.99
N ILE A 549 -3.67 -1.88 -5.76
CA ILE A 549 -4.10 -0.97 -6.83
C ILE A 549 -2.94 -0.03 -7.18
N TRP A 550 -2.34 0.65 -6.20
CA TRP A 550 -1.30 1.65 -6.43
C TRP A 550 -0.04 1.10 -7.08
N ALA A 551 0.40 -0.10 -6.70
CA ALA A 551 1.56 -0.76 -7.31
C ALA A 551 1.37 -1.09 -8.80
N ARG A 552 0.13 -0.97 -9.30
CA ARG A 552 -0.23 -1.25 -10.69
C ARG A 552 -0.59 0.01 -11.47
N LEU A 553 -0.43 1.21 -10.91
CA LEU A 553 -0.65 2.50 -11.59
C LEU A 553 0.69 3.08 -12.07
N SER A 554 0.70 3.71 -13.25
CA SER A 554 1.86 4.52 -13.68
C SER A 554 2.01 5.79 -12.82
N ALA A 555 3.08 6.55 -13.02
CA ALA A 555 3.21 7.89 -12.40
C ALA A 555 2.04 8.81 -12.77
N GLU A 556 1.72 8.93 -14.06
CA GLU A 556 0.59 9.71 -14.58
C GLU A 556 -0.76 9.22 -14.03
N GLU A 557 -0.98 7.91 -13.94
CA GLU A 557 -2.25 7.35 -13.44
C GLU A 557 -2.46 7.54 -11.92
N ARG A 558 -1.45 8.04 -11.20
CA ARG A 558 -1.54 8.43 -9.78
C ARG A 558 -1.72 9.92 -9.58
N ASP A 559 -1.49 10.72 -10.62
CA ASP A 559 -1.61 12.17 -10.56
C ASP A 559 -3.09 12.58 -10.43
N PRO A 560 -3.47 13.32 -9.36
CA PRO A 560 -4.82 13.81 -9.20
C PRO A 560 -5.32 14.67 -10.36
N GLU A 561 -4.46 15.46 -11.00
CA GLU A 561 -4.87 16.29 -12.14
C GLU A 561 -5.33 15.41 -13.31
N PHE A 562 -4.54 14.38 -13.64
CA PHE A 562 -4.91 13.36 -14.60
C PHE A 562 -6.23 12.67 -14.20
N LEU A 563 -6.36 12.26 -12.93
CA LEU A 563 -7.53 11.55 -12.44
C LEU A 563 -8.80 12.43 -12.52
N ILE A 564 -8.73 13.71 -12.17
CA ILE A 564 -9.83 14.67 -12.25
C ILE A 564 -10.20 14.94 -13.71
N ALA A 565 -9.21 15.23 -14.57
CA ALA A 565 -9.43 15.50 -16.00
C ALA A 565 -10.10 14.32 -16.70
N ASN A 566 -9.80 13.09 -16.28
CA ASN A 566 -10.39 11.86 -16.80
C ASN A 566 -11.67 11.40 -16.07
N ARG A 567 -12.23 12.21 -15.16
CA ARG A 567 -13.44 11.88 -14.36
C ARG A 567 -13.32 10.60 -13.54
N LEU A 568 -12.09 10.27 -13.14
CA LEU A 568 -11.77 9.17 -12.24
C LEU A 568 -11.89 9.61 -10.77
N LEU A 569 -11.80 10.91 -10.52
CA LEU A 569 -12.15 11.57 -9.27
C LEU A 569 -13.31 12.55 -9.49
N GLU A 570 -14.20 12.66 -8.50
CA GLU A 570 -15.25 13.69 -8.45
C GLU A 570 -15.18 14.47 -7.12
N PRO A 571 -15.43 15.80 -7.12
CA PRO A 571 -15.49 16.56 -5.88
C PRO A 571 -16.72 16.17 -5.07
N VAL A 572 -16.59 16.16 -3.74
CA VAL A 572 -17.73 16.00 -2.85
C VAL A 572 -18.47 17.34 -2.74
N PRO A 573 -19.77 17.42 -3.09
CA PRO A 573 -20.46 18.71 -3.14
C PRO A 573 -20.85 19.23 -1.76
N ASP A 574 -20.91 20.56 -1.62
CA ASP A 574 -21.67 21.19 -0.55
C ASP A 574 -23.16 20.90 -0.72
N MET A 575 -23.90 20.83 0.38
CA MET A 575 -25.36 20.66 0.35
C MET A 575 -26.05 21.45 1.46
N GLU A 576 -27.33 21.75 1.24
CA GLU A 576 -28.20 22.27 2.29
C GLU A 576 -28.97 21.11 2.93
N TRP A 577 -28.91 21.02 4.25
CA TRP A 577 -29.60 20.00 5.02
C TRP A 577 -30.24 20.65 6.26
N GLN A 578 -31.57 20.51 6.39
CA GLN A 578 -32.35 21.09 7.50
C GLN A 578 -32.12 22.61 7.70
N GLY A 579 -31.91 23.37 6.62
CA GLY A 579 -31.62 24.80 6.66
C GLY A 579 -30.18 25.15 7.08
N GLN A 580 -29.33 24.15 7.28
CA GLN A 580 -27.89 24.31 7.56
C GLN A 580 -27.05 23.95 6.34
N GLN A 581 -26.01 24.74 6.08
CA GLN A 581 -25.03 24.44 5.04
C GLN A 581 -24.07 23.34 5.54
N VAL A 582 -23.94 22.27 4.76
CA VAL A 582 -23.04 21.14 5.01
C VAL A 582 -21.89 21.24 4.02
N PRO A 583 -20.66 21.57 4.48
CA PRO A 583 -19.52 21.83 3.60
C PRO A 583 -18.84 20.53 3.15
N GLY A 584 -19.55 19.72 2.36
CA GLY A 584 -19.04 18.44 1.83
C GLY A 584 -17.73 18.58 1.06
N ARG A 585 -17.48 19.76 0.45
CA ARG A 585 -16.22 20.08 -0.24
C ARG A 585 -14.96 19.82 0.57
N ARG A 586 -15.03 19.93 1.91
CA ARG A 586 -13.87 19.74 2.80
C ARG A 586 -13.44 18.27 2.94
N LEU A 587 -14.25 17.34 2.42
CA LEU A 587 -13.87 15.94 2.24
C LEU A 587 -13.04 15.72 0.95
N GLY A 588 -12.83 16.76 0.15
CA GLY A 588 -12.05 16.76 -1.08
C GLY A 588 -12.78 16.06 -2.24
N TYR A 589 -12.05 15.18 -2.92
CA TYR A 589 -12.50 14.37 -4.03
C TYR A 589 -12.58 12.91 -3.62
N ARG A 590 -13.41 12.13 -4.32
CA ARG A 590 -13.53 10.68 -4.14
C ARG A 590 -13.42 9.95 -5.48
N ILE A 591 -13.02 8.68 -5.42
CA ILE A 591 -12.99 7.83 -6.60
C ILE A 591 -14.40 7.63 -7.17
N THR A 592 -14.49 7.52 -8.50
CA THR A 592 -15.76 7.26 -9.21
C THR A 592 -15.86 5.80 -9.62
N GLY A 593 -17.04 5.37 -10.08
CA GLY A 593 -17.20 4.06 -10.72
C GLY A 593 -16.26 3.87 -11.93
N ARG A 594 -15.88 4.95 -12.61
CA ARG A 594 -14.89 4.91 -13.71
C ARG A 594 -13.49 4.52 -13.20
N PHE A 595 -13.07 5.03 -12.04
CA PHE A 595 -11.83 4.62 -11.39
C PHE A 595 -11.84 3.12 -11.08
N VAL A 596 -12.94 2.65 -10.49
CA VAL A 596 -13.13 1.22 -10.16
C VAL A 596 -13.00 0.38 -11.43
N ARG A 597 -13.76 0.66 -12.49
CA ARG A 597 -13.66 -0.06 -13.77
C ARG A 597 -12.25 -0.12 -14.31
N ARG A 598 -11.58 1.05 -14.38
CA ARG A 598 -10.28 1.20 -15.04
C ARG A 598 -9.15 0.51 -14.26
N TYR A 599 -9.12 0.67 -12.95
CA TYR A 599 -7.97 0.27 -12.14
C TYR A 599 -8.24 -0.97 -11.28
N PHE A 600 -9.46 -1.17 -10.78
CA PHE A 600 -9.80 -2.41 -10.07
C PHE A 600 -9.87 -3.58 -11.06
N GLY A 601 -10.11 -3.32 -12.36
CA GLY A 601 -9.98 -4.32 -13.43
C GLY A 601 -8.55 -4.85 -13.63
N ARG A 602 -7.55 -4.29 -12.94
CA ARG A 602 -6.18 -4.86 -12.84
C ARG A 602 -6.05 -5.93 -11.75
N VAL A 603 -7.06 -6.07 -10.89
CA VAL A 603 -7.07 -6.99 -9.73
C VAL A 603 -8.25 -7.95 -9.79
N PHE A 604 -9.45 -7.47 -10.10
CA PHE A 604 -10.69 -8.26 -10.11
C PHE A 604 -11.18 -8.57 -11.52
N ASP A 605 -11.88 -9.70 -11.66
CA ASP A 605 -12.55 -10.07 -12.92
C ASP A 605 -13.77 -9.19 -13.20
N ASN A 606 -14.50 -8.80 -12.15
CA ASN A 606 -15.71 -8.00 -12.25
C ASN A 606 -15.61 -6.76 -11.35
N PRO A 607 -14.81 -5.75 -11.76
CA PRO A 607 -14.48 -4.61 -10.90
C PRO A 607 -15.72 -3.79 -10.50
N ASP A 608 -16.71 -3.66 -11.38
CA ASP A 608 -17.95 -2.90 -11.15
C ASP A 608 -18.80 -3.40 -9.98
N LYS A 609 -18.60 -4.65 -9.55
CA LYS A 609 -19.36 -5.22 -8.44
C LYS A 609 -18.71 -5.01 -7.09
N VAL A 610 -17.43 -4.60 -7.07
CA VAL A 610 -16.67 -4.42 -5.82
C VAL A 610 -17.27 -3.28 -5.00
N PHE A 611 -17.48 -2.13 -5.63
CA PHE A 611 -18.10 -0.95 -5.02
C PHE A 611 -19.28 -0.49 -5.87
N ASP A 612 -20.48 -0.56 -5.30
CA ASP A 612 -21.68 0.03 -5.89
C ASP A 612 -21.79 1.53 -5.55
N GLU A 613 -22.83 2.17 -6.07
CA GLU A 613 -23.06 3.61 -5.86
C GLU A 613 -23.21 3.96 -4.39
N SER A 614 -23.81 3.11 -3.56
CA SER A 614 -24.00 3.39 -2.13
C SER A 614 -22.69 3.37 -1.35
N ILE A 615 -21.70 2.63 -1.82
CA ILE A 615 -20.34 2.60 -1.26
C ILE A 615 -19.53 3.79 -1.79
N LEU A 616 -19.64 4.11 -3.08
CA LEU A 616 -18.93 5.25 -3.68
C LEU A 616 -19.48 6.59 -3.15
N ARG A 617 -20.78 6.64 -2.87
CA ARG A 617 -21.52 7.82 -2.42
C ARG A 617 -22.25 7.52 -1.10
N PRO A 618 -21.55 7.51 0.05
CA PRO A 618 -22.15 7.10 1.33
C PRO A 618 -23.35 7.94 1.77
N GLU A 619 -23.50 9.17 1.25
CA GLU A 619 -24.68 10.01 1.45
C GLU A 619 -25.99 9.40 0.92
N THR A 620 -25.92 8.42 0.01
CA THR A 620 -27.12 7.75 -0.51
C THR A 620 -27.63 6.65 0.41
N GLN A 621 -26.85 6.22 1.42
CA GLN A 621 -27.28 5.23 2.42
C GLN A 621 -28.20 5.89 3.46
N ASP A 622 -27.73 7.00 4.06
CA ASP A 622 -28.46 7.79 5.05
C ASP A 622 -27.95 9.23 5.00
N LEU A 623 -28.74 10.12 4.39
CA LEU A 623 -28.39 11.52 4.22
C LEU A 623 -28.29 12.26 5.56
N ASP A 624 -29.13 11.92 6.55
CA ASP A 624 -29.12 12.56 7.86
C ASP A 624 -27.84 12.20 8.63
N ALA A 625 -27.47 10.91 8.63
CA ALA A 625 -26.23 10.46 9.27
C ALA A 625 -24.99 11.01 8.56
N TRP A 626 -25.03 11.13 7.24
CA TRP A 626 -23.93 11.72 6.47
C TRP A 626 -23.78 13.22 6.76
N ALA A 627 -24.87 13.99 6.69
CA ALA A 627 -24.87 15.43 6.92
C ALA A 627 -24.43 15.76 8.36
N ASP A 628 -25.00 15.07 9.36
CA ASP A 628 -24.59 15.21 10.76
C ASP A 628 -23.11 14.86 10.95
N GLY A 629 -22.62 13.79 10.31
CA GLY A 629 -21.22 13.39 10.38
C GLY A 629 -20.25 14.43 9.78
N VAL A 630 -20.61 15.07 8.66
CA VAL A 630 -19.79 16.15 8.07
C VAL A 630 -19.76 17.35 9.00
N LEU A 631 -20.91 17.76 9.54
CA LEU A 631 -20.99 18.85 10.51
C LEU A 631 -20.19 18.52 11.78
N TYR A 632 -20.20 17.26 12.21
CA TYR A 632 -19.42 16.80 13.35
C TYR A 632 -17.91 16.94 13.14
N ILE A 633 -17.42 16.64 11.92
CA ILE A 633 -16.03 16.89 11.54
C ILE A 633 -15.73 18.39 11.61
N MET A 634 -16.63 19.25 11.13
CA MET A 634 -16.45 20.70 11.17
C MET A 634 -16.40 21.26 12.61
N GLU A 635 -17.26 20.74 13.50
CA GLU A 635 -17.23 21.08 14.93
C GLU A 635 -15.88 20.68 15.55
N ALA A 636 -15.35 19.51 15.18
CA ALA A 636 -14.06 19.05 15.66
C ALA A 636 -12.91 19.91 15.11
N TYR A 637 -12.94 20.29 13.82
CA TYR A 637 -11.98 21.22 13.22
C TYR A 637 -11.97 22.56 13.96
N LYS A 638 -13.15 23.11 14.23
CA LYS A 638 -13.31 24.37 14.97
C LYS A 638 -12.76 24.27 16.39
N ARG A 639 -13.05 23.19 17.10
CA ARG A 639 -12.57 22.98 18.47
C ARG A 639 -11.04 22.87 18.51
N THR A 640 -10.46 22.03 17.66
CA THR A 640 -9.00 21.85 17.60
C THR A 640 -8.32 23.16 17.20
N ALA A 641 -8.80 23.85 16.16
CA ALA A 641 -8.22 25.12 15.74
C ALA A 641 -8.26 26.18 16.85
N ARG A 642 -9.38 26.30 17.59
CA ARG A 642 -9.47 27.24 18.73
C ARG A 642 -8.48 26.93 19.85
N GLN A 643 -8.16 25.67 20.09
CA GLN A 643 -7.12 25.29 21.06
C GLN A 643 -5.75 25.79 20.59
N LEU A 644 -5.40 25.50 19.33
CA LEU A 644 -4.13 25.92 18.72
C LEU A 644 -3.98 27.44 18.56
N LEU A 645 -5.10 28.17 18.45
CA LEU A 645 -5.11 29.64 18.49
C LEU A 645 -4.79 30.20 19.88
N SER A 646 -4.92 29.41 20.94
CA SER A 646 -4.82 29.86 22.33
C SER A 646 -3.58 29.38 23.08
N ASP A 647 -2.87 28.37 22.56
CA ASP A 647 -1.74 27.71 23.23
C ASP A 647 -0.36 28.16 22.72
N GLY A 648 -0.31 29.14 21.81
CA GLY A 648 0.90 29.66 21.17
C GLY A 648 1.27 28.99 19.85
N THR A 649 0.62 27.88 19.48
CA THR A 649 0.88 27.17 18.21
C THR A 649 0.66 28.06 17.00
N TYR A 650 -0.43 28.85 16.99
CA TYR A 650 -0.77 29.72 15.86
C TYR A 650 0.33 30.70 15.49
N ASP A 651 1.01 31.28 16.48
CA ASP A 651 2.04 32.29 16.25
C ASP A 651 3.30 31.67 15.59
N GLU A 652 3.54 30.37 15.82
CA GLU A 652 4.65 29.63 15.22
C GLU A 652 4.31 28.95 13.87
N CYS A 653 3.02 28.89 13.50
CA CYS A 653 2.59 28.33 12.23
C CYS A 653 3.03 29.22 11.05
N CYS A 654 3.40 28.61 9.92
CA CYS A 654 3.65 29.34 8.70
C CYS A 654 2.35 29.97 8.14
N PRO A 655 2.44 31.01 7.29
CA PRO A 655 1.25 31.75 6.83
C PRO A 655 0.11 30.90 6.24
N PRO A 656 0.37 29.86 5.41
CA PRO A 656 -0.69 28.98 4.92
C PRO A 656 -1.47 28.29 6.06
N LEU A 657 -0.79 27.85 7.11
CA LEU A 657 -1.41 27.17 8.25
C LEU A 657 -2.09 28.16 9.20
N GLN A 658 -1.57 29.37 9.35
CA GLN A 658 -2.27 30.44 10.08
C GLN A 658 -3.61 30.76 9.43
N ALA A 659 -3.63 30.92 8.10
CA ALA A 659 -4.87 31.14 7.35
C ALA A 659 -5.83 29.96 7.55
N LEU A 660 -5.33 28.72 7.44
CA LEU A 660 -6.14 27.51 7.59
C LEU A 660 -6.74 27.38 9.00
N LEU A 661 -5.98 27.66 10.05
CA LEU A 661 -6.46 27.62 11.44
C LEU A 661 -7.59 28.63 11.68
N ARG A 662 -7.51 29.83 11.08
CA ARG A 662 -8.60 30.81 11.13
C ARG A 662 -9.84 30.33 10.37
N ILE A 663 -9.66 29.78 9.17
CA ILE A 663 -10.76 29.19 8.39
C ILE A 663 -11.44 28.02 9.14
N MET A 664 -10.68 27.18 9.84
CA MET A 664 -11.22 26.11 10.67
C MET A 664 -11.99 26.64 11.88
N ALA A 665 -11.47 27.66 12.57
CA ALA A 665 -12.07 28.21 13.78
C ALA A 665 -13.31 29.09 13.53
N ASP A 666 -13.24 29.93 12.50
CA ASP A 666 -14.19 31.02 12.25
C ASP A 666 -14.97 30.84 10.93
N GLY A 667 -14.60 29.84 10.13
CA GLY A 667 -15.19 29.55 8.82
C GLY A 667 -14.52 30.30 7.67
N GLN A 668 -13.87 31.42 7.95
CA GLN A 668 -13.24 32.31 6.97
C GLN A 668 -12.14 33.17 7.61
N ILE A 669 -11.27 33.74 6.78
CA ILE A 669 -10.31 34.79 7.13
C ILE A 669 -10.48 35.95 6.13
N ASP A 670 -10.75 37.17 6.62
CA ASP A 670 -11.01 38.35 5.79
C ASP A 670 -12.08 38.13 4.68
N GLY A 671 -13.11 37.32 4.99
CA GLY A 671 -14.18 36.97 4.04
C GLY A 671 -13.83 35.86 3.04
N LYS A 672 -12.65 35.24 3.17
CA LYS A 672 -12.14 34.17 2.30
C LYS A 672 -12.20 32.82 3.01
N ASP A 673 -12.61 31.78 2.30
CA ASP A 673 -12.54 30.40 2.78
C ASP A 673 -11.44 29.63 2.03
N GLU A 674 -11.35 28.32 2.28
CA GLU A 674 -10.33 27.48 1.67
C GLU A 674 -10.38 27.40 0.13
N ARG A 675 -11.47 27.82 -0.53
CA ARG A 675 -11.59 27.81 -2.00
C ARG A 675 -11.03 29.06 -2.65
N ASP A 676 -10.85 30.14 -1.88
CA ASP A 676 -10.41 31.41 -2.43
C ASP A 676 -9.06 31.24 -3.13
N PRO A 677 -8.88 31.74 -4.37
CA PRO A 677 -7.63 31.59 -5.11
C PRO A 677 -6.41 32.13 -4.37
N GLU A 678 -6.56 33.18 -3.55
CA GLU A 678 -5.45 33.70 -2.75
C GLU A 678 -5.05 32.71 -1.65
N ILE A 679 -6.02 32.04 -1.02
CA ILE A 679 -5.76 31.00 -0.02
C ILE A 679 -5.11 29.78 -0.68
N ARG A 680 -5.64 29.31 -1.83
CA ARG A 680 -5.05 28.20 -2.59
C ARG A 680 -3.61 28.49 -2.99
N ASN A 681 -3.32 29.73 -3.41
CA ASN A 681 -1.98 30.13 -3.81
C ASN A 681 -0.95 30.01 -2.67
N LEU A 682 -1.34 30.12 -1.40
CA LEU A 682 -0.42 29.92 -0.26
C LEU A 682 0.16 28.50 -0.19
N PHE A 683 -0.51 27.52 -0.80
CA PHE A 683 -0.11 26.12 -0.78
C PHE A 683 0.66 25.70 -2.05
N THR A 684 0.96 26.63 -2.96
CA THR A 684 1.69 26.31 -4.18
C THR A 684 3.20 26.31 -3.95
N ARG A 685 3.91 25.52 -4.76
CA ARG A 685 5.38 25.48 -4.75
C ARG A 685 6.00 26.83 -5.11
N GLU A 686 5.45 27.51 -6.12
CA GLU A 686 5.91 28.84 -6.53
C GLU A 686 5.84 29.84 -5.38
N SER A 687 4.70 29.90 -4.70
CA SER A 687 4.49 30.76 -3.54
C SER A 687 5.44 30.42 -2.38
N LEU A 688 5.62 29.13 -2.08
CA LEU A 688 6.58 28.69 -1.06
C LEU A 688 8.00 29.16 -1.37
N LEU A 689 8.51 28.89 -2.59
CA LEU A 689 9.88 29.21 -2.98
C LEU A 689 10.14 30.72 -3.04
N ALA A 690 9.12 31.52 -3.37
CA ALA A 690 9.21 32.97 -3.39
C ALA A 690 9.11 33.62 -2.00
N SER A 691 8.61 32.88 -0.99
CA SER A 691 8.24 33.45 0.31
C SER A 691 9.43 33.76 1.22
N ASP A 692 9.31 34.85 1.97
CA ASP A 692 10.30 35.23 2.98
C ASP A 692 10.34 34.25 4.15
N TRP A 693 9.19 33.67 4.55
CA TRP A 693 9.13 32.70 5.65
C TRP A 693 9.87 31.41 5.31
N TYR A 694 9.85 30.94 4.06
CA TYR A 694 10.65 29.78 3.67
C TYR A 694 12.15 30.13 3.67
N ARG A 695 12.53 31.30 3.14
CA ARG A 695 13.92 31.80 3.17
C ARG A 695 14.45 31.91 4.61
N GLU A 696 13.61 32.35 5.54
CA GLU A 696 13.93 32.40 6.96
C GLU A 696 14.22 30.99 7.50
N ARG A 697 13.38 29.99 7.19
CA ARG A 697 13.64 28.58 7.60
C ARG A 697 14.99 28.06 7.12
N LEU A 698 15.38 28.38 5.89
CA LEU A 698 16.69 27.99 5.34
C LEU A 698 17.84 28.70 6.05
N THR A 699 17.66 29.99 6.36
CA THR A 699 18.64 30.78 7.11
C THR A 699 18.81 30.24 8.55
N VAL A 700 17.71 29.89 9.21
CA VAL A 700 17.74 29.26 10.55
C VAL A 700 18.43 27.90 10.50
N GLN A 701 18.21 27.11 9.45
CA GLN A 701 18.91 25.83 9.26
C GLN A 701 20.42 26.05 9.14
N GLN A 702 20.86 27.02 8.33
CA GLN A 702 22.28 27.38 8.22
C GLN A 702 22.88 27.79 9.59
N GLN A 703 22.18 28.63 10.35
CA GLN A 703 22.63 29.05 11.68
C GLN A 703 22.78 27.86 12.64
N ARG A 704 21.84 26.92 12.61
CA ARG A 704 21.90 25.68 13.40
C ARG A 704 23.05 24.78 12.97
N ASP A 705 23.31 24.65 11.67
CA ASP A 705 24.44 23.87 11.15
C ASP A 705 25.77 24.49 11.59
N ILE A 706 25.94 25.82 11.49
CA ILE A 706 27.13 26.53 11.98
C ILE A 706 27.32 26.28 13.49
N ALA A 707 26.26 26.42 14.29
CA ALA A 707 26.33 26.20 15.73
C ALA A 707 26.70 24.75 16.06
N ARG A 708 26.12 23.78 15.35
CA ARG A 708 26.40 22.35 15.51
C ARG A 708 27.87 22.02 15.20
N TRP A 709 28.39 22.49 14.06
CA TRP A 709 29.77 22.21 13.66
C TRP A 709 30.80 22.90 14.56
N LYS A 710 30.51 24.11 15.06
CA LYS A 710 31.32 24.74 16.12
C LYS A 710 31.35 23.89 17.40
N GLY A 711 30.20 23.36 17.81
CA GLY A 711 30.11 22.46 18.97
C GLY A 711 30.92 21.17 18.78
N HIS A 712 30.86 20.55 17.59
CA HIS A 712 31.67 19.39 17.25
C HIS A 712 33.17 19.70 17.31
N LEU A 713 33.62 20.81 16.74
CA LEU A 713 35.01 21.23 16.81
C LEU A 713 35.48 21.46 18.25
N ALA A 714 34.70 22.19 19.05
CA ALA A 714 35.05 22.44 20.45
C ALA A 714 35.19 21.15 21.27
N SER A 715 34.30 20.18 21.06
CA SER A 715 34.36 18.86 21.71
C SER A 715 35.59 18.06 21.27
N LEU A 716 35.90 18.05 19.97
CA LEU A 716 37.06 17.35 19.42
C LEU A 716 38.39 18.01 19.84
N ASP A 717 38.46 19.34 19.86
CA ASP A 717 39.62 20.10 20.36
C ASP A 717 39.87 19.81 21.85
N ALA A 718 38.80 19.80 22.66
CA ALA A 718 38.90 19.46 24.08
C ALA A 718 39.39 18.01 24.30
N ALA A 719 38.93 17.06 23.49
CA ALA A 719 39.40 15.67 23.55
C ALA A 719 40.87 15.55 23.14
N LEU A 720 41.30 16.26 22.08
CA LEU A 720 42.68 16.23 21.58
C LEU A 720 43.67 16.97 22.48
N ALA A 721 43.19 17.88 23.34
CA ALA A 721 44.01 18.54 24.36
C ALA A 721 44.36 17.65 25.57
N ALA A 722 43.70 16.49 25.70
CA ALA A 722 43.98 15.46 26.73
C ALA A 722 44.27 14.09 26.07
N PRO A 723 45.31 14.00 25.22
CA PRO A 723 45.56 12.83 24.38
C PRO A 723 45.86 11.56 25.20
N GLU A 724 46.34 11.71 26.43
CA GLU A 724 46.63 10.60 27.35
C GLU A 724 45.40 9.77 27.73
N ARG A 725 44.18 10.26 27.47
CA ARG A 725 42.93 9.55 27.76
C ARG A 725 42.53 8.54 26.68
N PHE A 726 43.23 8.52 25.56
CA PHE A 726 42.83 7.78 24.38
C PHE A 726 43.99 6.94 23.81
N GLU A 727 43.65 5.83 23.17
CA GLU A 727 44.61 5.05 22.42
C GLU A 727 45.11 5.84 21.18
N SER A 728 46.36 5.60 20.78
CA SER A 728 46.99 6.30 19.66
C SER A 728 46.22 6.17 18.33
N THR A 729 45.61 5.02 18.07
CA THR A 729 44.77 4.75 16.88
C THR A 729 43.50 5.61 16.89
N PHE A 730 42.90 5.81 18.06
CA PHE A 730 41.71 6.65 18.22
C PHE A 730 42.05 8.14 18.09
N LEU A 731 43.24 8.58 18.53
CA LEU A 731 43.69 9.97 18.33
C LEU A 731 43.74 10.35 16.84
N THR A 732 44.24 9.48 15.97
CA THR A 732 44.20 9.70 14.51
C THR A 732 42.77 9.84 13.99
N THR A 733 41.84 9.04 14.53
CA THR A 733 40.42 9.12 14.19
C THR A 733 39.82 10.46 14.64
N LEU A 734 40.14 10.94 15.84
CA LEU A 734 39.71 12.23 16.35
C LEU A 734 40.24 13.39 15.49
N GLN A 735 41.51 13.33 15.07
CA GLN A 735 42.10 14.33 14.17
C GLN A 735 41.40 14.36 12.81
N SER A 736 41.13 13.20 12.21
CA SER A 736 40.37 13.10 10.96
C SER A 736 38.94 13.67 11.11
N ARG A 737 38.22 13.32 12.19
CA ARG A 737 36.89 13.86 12.47
C ARG A 737 36.90 15.37 12.69
N ARG A 738 37.96 15.89 13.32
CA ARG A 738 38.14 17.33 13.52
C ARG A 738 38.35 18.05 12.19
N GLN A 739 39.17 17.49 11.29
CA GLN A 739 39.34 18.04 9.95
C GLN A 739 38.00 18.08 9.20
N LEU A 740 37.25 16.99 9.21
CA LEU A 740 35.90 16.94 8.62
C LEU A 740 34.99 18.03 9.22
N ALA A 741 34.94 18.15 10.55
CA ALA A 741 34.12 19.17 11.21
C ALA A 741 34.53 20.60 10.82
N ALA A 742 35.82 20.86 10.58
CA ALA A 742 36.31 22.15 10.12
C ALA A 742 35.88 22.44 8.67
N GLU A 743 35.96 21.45 7.79
CA GLU A 743 35.50 21.55 6.40
C GLU A 743 33.99 21.80 6.34
N GLN A 744 33.20 21.08 7.14
CA GLN A 744 31.75 21.27 7.21
C GLN A 744 31.36 22.64 7.80
N LEU A 745 32.08 23.12 8.82
CA LEU A 745 31.87 24.48 9.35
C LEU A 745 32.18 25.54 8.28
N ALA A 746 33.27 25.37 7.52
CA ALA A 746 33.63 26.28 6.45
C ALA A 746 32.52 26.33 5.39
N ALA A 747 32.04 25.16 4.93
CA ALA A 747 30.94 25.04 3.98
C ALA A 747 29.65 25.70 4.48
N ALA A 748 29.27 25.47 5.75
CA ALA A 748 28.07 26.05 6.36
C ALA A 748 28.16 27.59 6.52
N THR A 749 29.37 28.15 6.56
CA THR A 749 29.59 29.60 6.71
C THR A 749 29.67 30.33 5.36
N GLU A 750 29.69 29.61 4.23
CA GLU A 750 29.68 30.21 2.90
C GLU A 750 28.39 31.02 2.66
N SER A 751 28.51 32.16 1.97
CA SER A 751 27.38 33.06 1.70
C SER A 751 26.25 32.40 0.89
N GLY A 752 26.56 31.38 0.08
CA GLY A 752 25.59 30.64 -0.74
C GLY A 752 25.05 29.35 -0.10
N TYR A 753 25.33 29.07 1.17
CA TYR A 753 24.88 27.81 1.79
C TYR A 753 23.35 27.72 1.87
N ALA A 754 22.66 28.82 2.20
CA ALA A 754 21.20 28.85 2.23
C ALA A 754 20.58 28.51 0.86
N ASP A 755 21.20 28.93 -0.25
CA ASP A 755 20.74 28.60 -1.60
C ASP A 755 20.89 27.09 -1.89
N LYS A 756 21.95 26.45 -1.37
CA LYS A 756 22.12 24.99 -1.46
C LYS A 756 21.02 24.23 -0.72
N LEU A 757 20.42 24.83 0.31
CA LEU A 757 19.32 24.23 1.08
C LEU A 757 17.93 24.37 0.43
N ILE A 758 17.79 25.12 -0.67
CA ILE A 758 16.50 25.29 -1.37
C ILE A 758 15.98 23.92 -1.84
N GLY A 759 14.76 23.55 -1.47
CA GLY A 759 14.22 22.19 -1.69
C GLY A 759 14.38 21.25 -0.47
N THR A 760 14.91 21.74 0.65
CA THR A 760 14.82 21.06 1.95
C THR A 760 13.70 21.67 2.80
N ILE A 761 13.34 21.01 3.91
CA ILE A 761 12.32 21.51 4.86
C ILE A 761 12.76 22.73 5.68
N GLY A 762 14.06 23.07 5.67
CA GLY A 762 14.67 24.06 6.56
C GLY A 762 14.44 23.75 8.04
N ALA A 763 14.58 24.77 8.89
CA ALA A 763 14.37 24.67 10.33
C ALA A 763 13.26 25.62 10.80
N GLN A 764 12.54 25.22 11.86
CA GLN A 764 11.58 26.09 12.54
C GLN A 764 12.29 27.31 13.17
N PRO A 765 11.94 28.56 12.81
CA PRO A 765 12.37 29.74 13.55
C PRO A 765 11.78 29.68 14.97
N LEU A 766 12.61 29.94 15.99
CA LEU A 766 12.22 29.96 17.40
C LEU A 766 12.27 31.39 17.94
#